data_AF-A0AAU9EZH7-F1
#
_entry.id   AF-A0AAU9EZH7-F1
#
_cell.length_a   1.000
_cell.length_b   1.000
_cell.length_c   1.000
_cell.angle_alpha   90.00
_cell.angle_beta   90.00
_cell.angle_gamma   90.00
#
_symmetry.space_group_name_H-M   'P 1'
#
loop_
_entity.id
_entity.type
_entity.pdbx_description
1 polymer ?
#
loop_
_entity_poly.entity_id
_entity_poly.type
_entity_poly.pdbx_seq_one_letter_code
_entity_poly.pdbx_strand_id
1 'polypeptide(L)'
;MLRQWACLLLLGSISIQAVPFYGDGSSFDTEFVPLEHQHRPQGRQDVGPAPGPVPPAGGVEQKPFNVDAITTDVNAPNPAIFFQQSFPFFGNEFFNSFGGFGFGNAQEPWWKGPNVCTEKEEGETVATETEADETVDTFGQERDGVSSVVRSPLFGQFQFSVNSCMEKPNKHVCTKIVNQNGKKKTLTLTRQCCHGYGRSRNADFSTPCEKIDIKDVEATASDMGAKQFIESARKAGELSDLLGQGSGKMVTLFLPRDQDFMEYHAAQQQENIVEQANADKTKPLSIYKLHAVLGEVQLEDVPNEQLLQTEVPDQKIRINSYQLPPALGLEPYRYSANCVPIDKHDKLSEQALVHTLNGMLQPLTKNVMDLIRERPDMSIMRTVLEKTNLSAMLEGEKPVTIFVPTDDAFEKLEPHLRRALKEGRGCASNILKNHMLDLTFCSLATVPGAKTTAFNLLGEPLLLNRTQRAENQTEPSAILINNVAKIMEADIMGTNGVLHVIDTILPTETALPMTTLISQKNLTIFKQLLEASGYDDQFDDLNNVTIFAPTDKALQNTEWARLLKEQPEVLNHNLDLLEFLNYHVVKPMIKTCDLSEKSLPTVAGANVRLNLYSTHALFSDVMNRATVNCARLVHFDDESCGSVLHQLDRPLTPPKNNILKVLEANPSYSHFLELVRKANLTQLLSNDSNSYTLLVPKNDVFEEFSESGETLKPAAQTQAELVAMVKTHIVEDVVCCAGIIPTNWPFVRSIESIGGQHLRITRDRRPKIENAGVTKCDVVATNGILHEINDIIVPRPPRAQQRPQLIPPGAGYQPQGDFDAFF
;
A
#
# COMPACT_ATOMS: atom_id res chain seq x y z
N MET A 1 -0.23 13.40 6.84
CA MET A 1 0.88 13.60 5.87
C MET A 1 2.26 13.32 6.47
N LEU A 2 2.96 14.24 7.15
CA LEU A 2 4.36 14.02 7.61
C LEU A 2 4.57 12.73 8.45
N ARG A 3 3.65 12.41 9.39
CA ARG A 3 3.68 11.14 10.14
C ARG A 3 3.55 9.87 9.27
N GLN A 4 2.82 9.92 8.14
CA GLN A 4 2.67 8.77 7.24
C GLN A 4 3.97 8.50 6.46
N TRP A 5 4.60 9.55 5.94
CA TRP A 5 5.89 9.44 5.22
C TRP A 5 7.02 8.94 6.13
N ALA A 6 7.05 9.37 7.40
CA ALA A 6 8.01 8.85 8.38
C ALA A 6 7.81 7.36 8.70
N CYS A 7 6.61 6.81 8.51
CA CYS A 7 6.30 5.42 8.81
C CYS A 7 6.76 4.47 7.68
N LEU A 8 6.48 4.80 6.42
CA LEU A 8 6.94 4.00 5.26
C LEU A 8 8.47 3.89 5.19
N LEU A 9 9.20 4.95 5.56
CA LEU A 9 10.66 4.99 5.48
C LEU A 9 11.39 4.19 6.59
N LEU A 10 10.68 3.67 7.59
CA LEU A 10 11.28 2.97 8.74
C LEU A 10 10.80 1.52 8.92
N LEU A 11 9.76 1.08 8.19
CA LEU A 11 9.21 -0.28 8.25
C LEU A 11 9.57 -1.17 7.05
N GLY A 12 10.50 -0.72 6.19
CA GLY A 12 11.04 -1.52 5.09
C GLY A 12 11.70 -2.82 5.59
N SER A 13 11.21 -3.97 5.14
CA SER A 13 11.50 -5.28 5.75
C SER A 13 12.97 -5.71 5.60
N ILE A 14 13.69 -5.84 6.71
CA ILE A 14 15.02 -6.46 6.77
C ILE A 14 14.93 -7.81 7.49
N SER A 15 14.55 -8.85 6.75
CA SER A 15 14.50 -10.23 7.25
C SER A 15 15.90 -10.86 7.26
N ILE A 16 16.70 -10.57 8.29
CA ILE A 16 17.97 -11.27 8.52
C ILE A 16 17.70 -12.65 9.12
N GLN A 17 17.90 -13.70 8.33
CA GLN A 17 17.94 -15.07 8.81
C GLN A 17 19.21 -15.30 9.67
N ALA A 18 19.04 -15.50 10.97
CA ALA A 18 20.12 -15.87 11.88
C ALA A 18 20.24 -17.40 11.97
N VAL A 19 21.32 -17.96 11.41
CA VAL A 19 21.67 -19.38 11.58
C VAL A 19 22.31 -19.58 12.96
N PRO A 20 21.81 -20.49 13.82
CA PRO A 20 22.38 -20.71 15.13
C PRO A 20 23.64 -21.59 15.06
N PHE A 21 24.76 -21.08 15.57
CA PHE A 21 25.94 -21.89 15.91
C PHE A 21 26.01 -22.09 17.43
N TYR A 22 26.18 -23.34 17.86
CA TYR A 22 26.43 -23.69 19.26
C TYR A 22 27.86 -23.32 19.68
N GLY A 23 28.04 -22.91 20.95
CA GLY A 23 29.34 -22.65 21.55
C GLY A 23 29.23 -22.53 23.07
N ASP A 24 29.64 -23.57 23.79
CA ASP A 24 29.69 -23.60 25.26
C ASP A 24 30.94 -22.93 25.83
N GLY A 25 30.81 -22.39 27.05
CA GLY A 25 31.80 -22.66 28.10
C GLY A 25 33.06 -21.76 28.25
N SER A 26 33.13 -21.10 29.41
CA SER A 26 34.35 -20.85 30.21
C SER A 26 35.52 -19.99 29.67
N SER A 27 35.48 -18.70 30.06
CA SER A 27 36.45 -18.00 30.95
C SER A 27 37.97 -17.95 30.70
N PHE A 28 38.50 -16.75 31.03
CA PHE A 28 39.86 -16.34 31.45
C PHE A 28 40.79 -15.64 30.45
N ASP A 29 41.56 -14.71 31.02
CA ASP A 29 42.32 -13.63 30.39
C ASP A 29 43.74 -14.06 30.00
N THR A 30 44.31 -13.47 28.94
CA THR A 30 45.45 -12.52 29.05
C THR A 30 46.02 -12.01 27.71
N GLU A 31 46.46 -10.75 27.81
CA GLU A 31 47.31 -9.85 27.01
C GLU A 31 48.44 -10.34 26.04
N PHE A 32 48.86 -9.39 25.19
CA PHE A 32 50.15 -9.26 24.45
C PHE A 32 50.45 -10.07 23.16
N VAL A 33 51.37 -9.50 22.36
CA VAL A 33 51.65 -9.68 20.90
C VAL A 33 53.10 -9.19 20.68
N PRO A 34 54.05 -9.82 19.92
CA PRO A 34 54.09 -9.67 18.43
C PRO A 34 54.94 -10.63 17.52
N LEU A 35 54.74 -10.47 16.19
CA LEU A 35 55.70 -10.54 15.05
C LEU A 35 56.37 -11.87 14.54
N GLU A 36 56.47 -11.92 13.20
CA GLU A 36 57.44 -12.54 12.27
C GLU A 36 58.14 -13.90 12.51
N HIS A 37 58.08 -14.79 11.51
CA HIS A 37 59.23 -15.01 10.60
C HIS A 37 58.93 -15.84 9.32
N GLN A 38 59.88 -15.81 8.37
CA GLN A 38 59.84 -16.43 7.04
C GLN A 38 60.53 -17.81 6.99
N HIS A 39 60.28 -18.63 5.94
CA HIS A 39 61.34 -19.11 5.03
C HIS A 39 60.82 -19.86 3.77
N ARG A 40 61.70 -20.00 2.76
CA ARG A 40 61.49 -20.67 1.46
C ARG A 40 62.85 -21.19 0.94
N PRO A 41 62.93 -22.27 0.14
CA PRO A 41 63.77 -22.18 -1.08
C PRO A 41 63.34 -23.04 -2.31
N GLN A 42 63.53 -22.46 -3.51
CA GLN A 42 64.20 -22.96 -4.75
C GLN A 42 64.04 -24.43 -5.24
N GLY A 43 63.95 -24.78 -6.54
CA GLY A 43 64.00 -24.09 -7.86
C GLY A 43 63.19 -24.92 -8.89
N ARG A 44 63.49 -25.15 -10.19
CA ARG A 44 64.32 -24.62 -11.33
C ARG A 44 63.88 -25.43 -12.61
N GLN A 45 64.21 -25.24 -13.90
CA GLN A 45 65.10 -24.38 -14.73
C GLN A 45 64.52 -24.30 -16.20
N ASP A 46 65.21 -23.59 -17.12
CA ASP A 46 64.95 -23.28 -18.56
C ASP A 46 65.03 -24.51 -19.54
N VAL A 47 64.79 -24.49 -20.89
CA VAL A 47 64.67 -23.47 -21.98
C VAL A 47 63.83 -24.02 -23.19
N GLY A 48 63.26 -23.17 -24.09
CA GLY A 48 63.07 -23.47 -25.55
C GLY A 48 61.65 -23.33 -26.18
N PRO A 49 61.43 -22.86 -27.44
CA PRO A 49 60.08 -22.41 -27.93
C PRO A 49 59.52 -22.99 -29.27
N ALA A 50 58.27 -22.59 -29.60
CA ALA A 50 57.49 -22.64 -30.87
C ALA A 50 56.18 -23.52 -30.83
N PRO A 51 55.15 -23.29 -31.69
CA PRO A 51 54.04 -22.40 -31.30
C PRO A 51 52.57 -22.84 -31.59
N GLY A 52 51.62 -22.27 -30.83
CA GLY A 52 50.17 -22.20 -31.10
C GLY A 52 49.29 -23.30 -30.45
N PRO A 53 47.93 -23.20 -30.48
CA PRO A 53 47.06 -22.08 -30.89
C PRO A 53 46.18 -21.50 -29.73
N VAL A 54 45.22 -20.64 -30.05
CA VAL A 54 44.32 -19.94 -29.09
C VAL A 54 43.07 -20.77 -28.74
N PRO A 55 42.63 -20.83 -27.46
CA PRO A 55 41.35 -21.44 -27.06
C PRO A 55 40.16 -20.46 -27.19
N PRO A 56 38.92 -20.94 -27.42
CA PRO A 56 37.74 -20.10 -27.62
C PRO A 56 37.18 -19.49 -26.33
N ALA A 57 36.37 -18.44 -26.46
CA ALA A 57 35.70 -17.77 -25.35
C ALA A 57 34.58 -18.63 -24.73
N GLY A 58 34.56 -18.73 -23.40
CA GLY A 58 33.41 -19.25 -22.65
C GLY A 58 32.30 -18.21 -22.57
N GLY A 59 31.04 -18.65 -22.68
CA GLY A 59 29.88 -17.77 -22.59
C GLY A 59 29.71 -17.16 -21.19
N VAL A 60 29.41 -15.86 -21.14
CA VAL A 60 29.00 -15.20 -19.89
C VAL A 60 27.50 -15.36 -19.72
N GLU A 61 27.10 -16.14 -18.72
CA GLU A 61 25.73 -16.27 -18.26
C GLU A 61 25.23 -14.91 -17.72
N GLN A 62 24.45 -14.19 -18.52
CA GLN A 62 23.92 -12.88 -18.11
C GLN A 62 22.80 -13.05 -17.09
N LYS A 63 23.07 -12.66 -15.84
CA LYS A 63 22.01 -12.51 -14.83
C LYS A 63 20.99 -11.47 -15.29
N PRO A 64 19.68 -11.70 -15.14
CA PRO A 64 18.67 -10.75 -15.55
C PRO A 64 18.77 -9.45 -14.73
N PHE A 65 18.68 -8.31 -15.41
CA PHE A 65 18.57 -7.01 -14.78
C PHE A 65 17.14 -6.86 -14.22
N ASN A 66 17.02 -6.56 -12.92
CA ASN A 66 15.73 -6.15 -12.36
C ASN A 66 15.41 -4.74 -12.88
N VAL A 67 14.35 -4.62 -13.67
CA VAL A 67 13.73 -3.33 -14.01
C VAL A 67 12.22 -3.48 -13.80
N ASP A 68 11.66 -2.64 -12.93
CA ASP A 68 10.27 -2.70 -12.52
C ASP A 68 9.40 -1.82 -13.44
N ALA A 69 8.37 -2.41 -14.03
CA ALA A 69 7.36 -1.75 -14.85
C ALA A 69 6.03 -1.70 -14.06
N ILE A 70 5.68 -0.50 -13.60
CA ILE A 70 4.47 -0.27 -12.78
C ILE A 70 3.31 0.09 -13.72
N THR A 71 2.26 -0.71 -13.71
CA THR A 71 1.04 -0.47 -14.52
C THR A 71 0.01 0.39 -13.78
N THR A 72 0.41 1.60 -13.37
CA THR A 72 -0.53 2.63 -12.88
C THR A 72 -1.20 3.36 -14.03
N ASP A 73 -2.44 3.82 -13.82
CA ASP A 73 -3.16 4.68 -14.76
C ASP A 73 -2.30 5.86 -15.26
N VAL A 74 -2.14 5.91 -16.58
CA VAL A 74 -1.26 6.86 -17.30
C VAL A 74 -1.81 8.30 -17.24
N ASN A 75 -3.10 8.48 -16.91
CA ASN A 75 -3.74 9.80 -16.81
C ASN A 75 -3.95 10.28 -15.37
N ALA A 76 -3.68 9.45 -14.35
CA ALA A 76 -3.69 9.88 -12.95
C ALA A 76 -2.40 10.64 -12.60
N PRO A 77 -2.45 11.76 -11.85
CA PRO A 77 -1.27 12.56 -11.50
C PRO A 77 -0.41 11.84 -10.44
N ASN A 78 0.45 10.92 -10.88
CA ASN A 78 1.31 10.12 -10.00
C ASN A 78 2.33 11.01 -9.24
N PRO A 79 2.23 11.14 -7.90
CA PRO A 79 3.05 12.06 -7.12
C PRO A 79 4.53 11.62 -7.02
N ALA A 80 4.85 10.36 -7.29
CA ALA A 80 6.23 9.86 -7.28
C ALA A 80 7.03 10.36 -8.49
N ILE A 81 6.41 10.40 -9.68
CA ILE A 81 7.03 10.96 -10.90
C ILE A 81 7.24 12.47 -10.74
N PHE A 82 6.31 13.15 -10.07
CA PHE A 82 6.44 14.56 -9.70
C PHE A 82 7.78 14.85 -9.01
N PHE A 83 8.20 14.04 -8.04
CA PHE A 83 9.44 14.31 -7.28
C PHE A 83 10.75 14.07 -8.04
N GLN A 84 10.75 13.27 -9.12
CA GLN A 84 11.92 13.16 -10.01
C GLN A 84 11.94 14.18 -11.16
N GLN A 85 10.84 14.89 -11.41
CA GLN A 85 10.75 15.94 -12.44
C GLN A 85 10.55 17.37 -11.90
N SER A 86 10.37 17.58 -10.59
CA SER A 86 10.08 18.90 -9.98
C SER A 86 11.28 19.84 -9.78
N PHE A 87 12.50 19.46 -10.19
CA PHE A 87 13.68 20.34 -10.10
C PHE A 87 14.39 20.66 -11.44
N PRO A 88 13.69 21.17 -12.47
CA PRO A 88 14.31 21.76 -13.67
C PRO A 88 14.76 23.21 -13.42
N PHE A 89 15.15 23.57 -12.19
CA PHE A 89 15.49 24.95 -11.80
C PHE A 89 16.75 25.51 -12.48
N PHE A 90 17.47 24.69 -13.27
CA PHE A 90 18.51 25.12 -14.19
C PHE A 90 18.35 24.45 -15.57
N GLY A 91 17.24 24.71 -16.26
CA GLY A 91 16.99 24.31 -17.65
C GLY A 91 17.05 25.48 -18.64
N ASN A 92 18.18 25.62 -19.35
CA ASN A 92 18.51 26.40 -20.57
C ASN A 92 17.99 27.84 -20.81
N GLU A 93 16.80 28.27 -20.38
CA GLU A 93 16.32 29.65 -20.53
C GLU A 93 17.11 30.63 -19.62
N PHE A 94 17.56 30.17 -18.45
CA PHE A 94 18.26 31.01 -17.47
C PHE A 94 19.58 31.63 -18.00
N PHE A 95 20.31 30.88 -18.83
CA PHE A 95 21.60 31.34 -19.36
C PHE A 95 21.47 32.36 -20.50
N ASN A 96 20.32 32.45 -21.18
CA ASN A 96 20.09 33.46 -22.21
C ASN A 96 19.88 34.88 -21.65
N SER A 97 19.77 35.05 -20.33
CA SER A 97 19.72 36.37 -19.68
C SER A 97 21.10 36.95 -19.33
N PHE A 98 22.21 36.20 -19.54
CA PHE A 98 23.57 36.71 -19.38
C PHE A 98 24.30 36.73 -20.72
N GLY A 99 24.41 37.92 -21.32
CA GLY A 99 25.11 38.10 -22.59
C GLY A 99 26.62 37.88 -22.48
N GLY A 100 27.12 36.71 -22.88
CA GLY A 100 28.55 36.44 -22.96
C GLY A 100 28.91 35.03 -23.44
N PHE A 101 29.57 34.93 -24.60
CA PHE A 101 30.28 33.76 -25.13
C PHE A 101 29.48 32.47 -25.37
N GLY A 102 29.03 32.28 -26.63
CA GLY A 102 28.48 31.01 -27.11
C GLY A 102 28.15 31.02 -28.60
N PHE A 103 29.16 30.95 -29.49
CA PHE A 103 28.94 30.77 -30.93
C PHE A 103 28.61 29.31 -31.28
N GLY A 104 27.41 28.87 -30.88
CA GLY A 104 26.73 27.72 -31.45
C GLY A 104 25.51 28.19 -32.24
N ASN A 105 25.27 27.64 -33.43
CA ASN A 105 24.05 27.94 -34.16
C ASN A 105 22.85 27.39 -33.38
N ALA A 106 22.03 28.29 -32.81
CA ALA A 106 20.74 27.93 -32.26
C ALA A 106 19.84 27.47 -33.41
N GLN A 107 19.82 26.16 -33.68
CA GLN A 107 18.94 25.58 -34.67
C GLN A 107 17.49 25.83 -34.25
N GLU A 108 16.67 26.31 -35.18
CA GLU A 108 15.25 26.49 -34.89
C GLU A 108 14.58 25.12 -34.70
N PRO A 109 13.68 24.98 -33.71
CA PRO A 109 12.97 23.72 -33.48
C PRO A 109 12.06 23.39 -34.66
N TRP A 110 11.92 22.09 -34.97
CA TRP A 110 11.19 21.61 -36.14
C TRP A 110 9.78 22.19 -36.29
N TRP A 111 9.06 22.46 -35.18
CA TRP A 111 7.70 23.03 -35.19
C TRP A 111 7.61 24.52 -35.55
N LYS A 112 8.76 25.19 -35.80
CA LYS A 112 8.81 26.51 -36.46
C LYS A 112 9.22 26.40 -37.95
N GLY A 113 9.63 25.22 -38.40
CA GLY A 113 10.09 24.96 -39.75
C GLY A 113 8.97 24.91 -40.79
N PRO A 114 9.31 24.65 -42.07
CA PRO A 114 8.34 24.51 -43.14
C PRO A 114 7.45 23.28 -42.95
N ASN A 115 6.27 23.33 -43.57
CA ASN A 115 5.27 22.25 -43.59
C ASN A 115 4.70 21.87 -42.21
N VAL A 116 4.72 22.80 -41.24
CA VAL A 116 4.08 22.66 -39.93
C VAL A 116 2.71 23.35 -39.94
N CYS A 117 1.66 22.58 -39.68
CA CYS A 117 0.30 23.05 -39.49
C CYS A 117 0.08 23.40 -38.01
N THR A 118 -0.69 24.46 -37.74
CA THR A 118 -0.96 24.94 -36.37
C THR A 118 -2.46 25.01 -36.13
N GLU A 119 -2.92 24.21 -35.17
CA GLU A 119 -4.30 24.19 -34.67
C GLU A 119 -4.36 24.90 -33.32
N LYS A 120 -5.52 25.50 -33.02
CA LYS A 120 -5.74 26.23 -31.79
C LYS A 120 -7.16 26.01 -31.29
N GLU A 121 -7.27 25.41 -30.12
CA GLU A 121 -8.53 25.15 -29.44
C GLU A 121 -8.71 26.11 -28.25
N GLU A 122 -9.95 26.56 -28.02
CA GLU A 122 -10.31 27.41 -26.88
C GLU A 122 -11.46 26.79 -26.08
N GLY A 123 -11.15 26.24 -24.90
CA GLY A 123 -12.15 25.74 -23.95
C GLY A 123 -12.47 26.79 -22.87
N GLU A 124 -13.75 27.08 -22.64
CA GLU A 124 -14.22 27.93 -21.54
C GLU A 124 -15.12 27.13 -20.59
N THR A 125 -14.57 26.70 -19.46
CA THR A 125 -15.35 26.05 -18.40
C THR A 125 -15.88 27.10 -17.42
N VAL A 126 -17.21 27.19 -17.30
CA VAL A 126 -17.89 28.01 -16.30
C VAL A 126 -18.27 27.11 -15.13
N ALA A 127 -17.76 27.40 -13.94
CA ALA A 127 -18.23 26.75 -12.72
C ALA A 127 -19.68 27.17 -12.46
N THR A 128 -20.60 26.20 -12.52
CA THR A 128 -22.01 26.39 -12.15
C THR A 128 -22.23 25.81 -10.76
N GLU A 129 -22.64 26.65 -9.82
CA GLU A 129 -22.93 26.25 -8.44
C GLU A 129 -24.26 25.48 -8.36
N THR A 130 -24.33 24.26 -8.92
CA THR A 130 -25.55 23.43 -8.84
C THR A 130 -25.36 21.91 -8.98
N GLU A 131 -24.16 21.38 -8.72
CA GLU A 131 -24.00 19.98 -8.31
C GLU A 131 -23.39 19.93 -6.91
N ALA A 132 -23.93 19.06 -6.06
CA ALA A 132 -23.56 18.96 -4.66
C ALA A 132 -22.60 17.79 -4.43
N ASP A 133 -21.47 18.10 -3.83
CA ASP A 133 -20.62 17.19 -3.05
C ASP A 133 -20.00 15.97 -3.77
N GLU A 134 -19.06 16.24 -4.67
CA GLU A 134 -17.76 15.55 -4.60
C GLU A 134 -16.66 16.59 -4.32
N THR A 135 -16.72 17.19 -3.13
CA THR A 135 -15.53 17.82 -2.56
C THR A 135 -14.55 16.71 -2.18
N VAL A 136 -13.42 16.59 -2.89
CA VAL A 136 -12.28 15.78 -2.44
C VAL A 136 -11.71 16.43 -1.19
N ASP A 137 -12.29 16.08 -0.05
CA ASP A 137 -12.11 16.74 1.24
C ASP A 137 -10.74 16.42 1.84
N THR A 138 -9.73 17.10 1.28
CA THR A 138 -8.37 17.09 1.79
C THR A 138 -8.35 17.97 3.05
N PHE A 139 -8.63 17.32 4.20
CA PHE A 139 -8.73 17.86 5.57
C PHE A 139 -10.11 18.27 6.11
N GLY A 140 -11.06 17.34 6.11
CA GLY A 140 -12.26 17.44 6.96
C GLY A 140 -12.01 17.11 8.43
N GLN A 141 -12.34 18.05 9.34
CA GLN A 141 -13.26 17.80 10.45
C GLN A 141 -13.63 19.12 11.16
N GLU A 142 -14.92 19.43 11.25
CA GLU A 142 -15.43 20.51 12.10
C GLU A 142 -15.45 20.11 13.59
N ARG A 143 -15.16 21.09 14.45
CA ARG A 143 -15.77 21.21 15.79
C ARG A 143 -15.99 22.67 16.12
N ASP A 144 -17.14 22.97 16.72
CA ASP A 144 -17.55 24.32 17.08
C ASP A 144 -16.60 25.03 18.06
N GLY A 145 -16.60 26.36 18.00
CA GLY A 145 -16.80 27.09 19.25
C GLY A 145 -15.75 28.10 19.75
N VAL A 146 -15.03 28.82 18.89
CA VAL A 146 -14.70 30.25 19.20
C VAL A 146 -14.78 31.10 17.92
N SER A 147 -15.64 32.12 17.93
CA SER A 147 -15.70 33.12 16.86
C SER A 147 -14.48 34.03 16.90
N SER A 148 -13.58 33.91 15.92
CA SER A 148 -12.65 34.97 15.53
C SER A 148 -12.88 35.36 14.07
N VAL A 149 -13.53 36.51 13.85
CA VAL A 149 -13.79 37.04 12.49
C VAL A 149 -12.49 37.65 11.95
N VAL A 150 -11.60 36.79 11.47
CA VAL A 150 -10.41 37.19 10.71
C VAL A 150 -10.87 37.69 9.34
N ARG A 151 -11.18 38.99 9.26
CA ARG A 151 -11.32 39.69 7.97
C ARG A 151 -9.96 39.68 7.28
N SER A 152 -9.75 38.75 6.35
CA SER A 152 -8.66 38.81 5.39
C SER A 152 -8.68 40.17 4.68
N PRO A 153 -7.54 40.86 4.55
CA PRO A 153 -7.48 42.15 3.86
C PRO A 153 -7.68 41.99 2.35
N LEU A 154 -7.85 43.12 1.65
CA LEU A 154 -8.00 43.15 0.19
C LEU A 154 -6.78 42.51 -0.49
N PHE A 155 -6.95 41.29 -1.00
CA PHE A 155 -6.08 40.72 -2.02
C PHE A 155 -6.69 40.93 -3.40
N GLY A 156 -5.87 41.35 -4.36
CA GLY A 156 -6.30 41.69 -5.71
C GLY A 156 -6.73 40.48 -6.53
N GLN A 157 -7.38 40.73 -7.67
CA GLN A 157 -7.72 39.71 -8.66
C GLN A 157 -6.44 39.12 -9.28
N PHE A 158 -5.93 38.03 -8.71
CA PHE A 158 -4.77 37.32 -9.24
C PHE A 158 -5.13 36.57 -10.54
N GLN A 159 -4.91 37.23 -11.68
CA GLN A 159 -4.81 36.54 -12.96
C GLN A 159 -3.51 35.75 -12.99
N PHE A 160 -3.59 34.44 -12.85
CA PHE A 160 -2.48 33.53 -13.14
C PHE A 160 -2.66 32.85 -14.50
N SER A 161 -1.55 32.65 -15.19
CA SER A 161 -1.47 31.98 -16.48
C SER A 161 -0.41 30.90 -16.41
N VAL A 162 -0.82 29.63 -16.48
CA VAL A 162 0.10 28.49 -16.53
C VAL A 162 0.26 28.08 -17.99
N ASN A 163 1.50 28.07 -18.48
CA ASN A 163 1.85 27.51 -19.78
C ASN A 163 2.57 26.18 -19.54
N SER A 164 2.17 25.11 -20.23
CA SER A 164 2.93 23.85 -20.31
C SER A 164 3.03 23.45 -21.77
N CYS A 165 4.18 22.96 -22.21
CA CYS A 165 4.40 22.48 -23.58
C CYS A 165 5.01 21.07 -23.54
N MET A 166 4.46 20.18 -24.34
CA MET A 166 4.91 18.80 -24.50
C MET A 166 5.25 18.52 -25.97
N GLU A 167 6.35 17.83 -26.21
CA GLU A 167 6.83 17.45 -27.53
C GLU A 167 6.70 15.94 -27.74
N LYS A 168 6.13 15.56 -28.89
CA LYS A 168 6.03 14.21 -29.44
C LYS A 168 6.70 14.20 -30.83
N PRO A 169 7.07 13.04 -31.40
CA PRO A 169 7.82 12.94 -32.66
C PRO A 169 7.24 13.74 -33.85
N ASN A 170 5.92 13.85 -33.99
CA ASN A 170 5.27 14.63 -35.05
C ASN A 170 4.42 15.81 -34.54
N LYS A 171 4.37 16.07 -33.23
CA LYS A 171 3.39 16.96 -32.59
C LYS A 171 3.97 17.71 -31.39
N HIS A 172 3.85 19.03 -31.36
CA HIS A 172 4.27 19.90 -30.26
C HIS A 172 3.04 20.66 -29.73
N VAL A 173 2.59 20.32 -28.52
CA VAL A 173 1.34 20.80 -27.92
C VAL A 173 1.66 21.73 -26.75
N CYS A 174 1.25 22.99 -26.85
CA CYS A 174 1.36 23.99 -25.79
C CYS A 174 -0.01 24.34 -25.22
N THR A 175 -0.29 23.89 -23.99
CA THR A 175 -1.52 24.21 -23.25
C THR A 175 -1.29 25.42 -22.35
N LYS A 176 -2.13 26.44 -22.51
CA LYS A 176 -2.12 27.66 -21.70
C LYS A 176 -3.43 27.83 -20.95
N ILE A 177 -3.40 27.64 -19.64
CA ILE A 177 -4.54 27.82 -18.74
C ILE A 177 -4.49 29.24 -18.18
N VAL A 178 -5.53 30.05 -18.45
CA VAL A 178 -5.67 31.43 -17.95
C VAL A 178 -6.89 31.50 -17.05
N ASN A 179 -6.71 31.96 -15.80
CA ASN A 179 -7.81 32.24 -14.89
C ASN A 179 -8.14 33.73 -14.92
N GLN A 180 -9.38 34.07 -15.28
CA GLN A 180 -9.89 35.44 -15.22
C GLN A 180 -11.24 35.47 -14.50
N ASN A 181 -11.29 36.16 -13.36
CA ASN A 181 -12.51 36.37 -12.57
C ASN A 181 -13.28 35.08 -12.25
N GLY A 182 -12.57 33.99 -11.92
CA GLY A 182 -13.14 32.68 -11.61
C GLY A 182 -13.42 31.78 -12.82
N LYS A 183 -13.38 32.32 -14.04
CA LYS A 183 -13.48 31.52 -15.27
C LYS A 183 -12.11 31.00 -15.68
N LYS A 184 -12.00 29.67 -15.83
CA LYS A 184 -10.84 29.02 -16.45
C LYS A 184 -11.05 28.98 -17.97
N LYS A 185 -10.13 29.61 -18.71
CA LYS A 185 -9.99 29.46 -20.16
C LYS A 185 -8.74 28.66 -20.46
N THR A 186 -8.90 27.55 -21.16
CA THR A 186 -7.79 26.70 -21.62
C THR A 186 -7.59 26.94 -23.11
N LEU A 187 -6.37 27.34 -23.48
CA LEU A 187 -5.95 27.61 -24.85
C LEU A 187 -4.91 26.55 -25.24
N THR A 188 -5.30 25.59 -26.06
CA THR A 188 -4.39 24.54 -26.55
C THR A 188 -3.87 24.93 -27.92
N LEU A 189 -2.55 25.06 -28.07
CA LEU A 189 -1.89 25.35 -29.34
C LEU A 189 -1.12 24.10 -29.79
N THR A 190 -1.67 23.39 -30.76
CA THR A 190 -1.06 22.19 -31.37
C THR A 190 -0.31 22.59 -32.62
N ARG A 191 0.96 22.17 -32.72
CA ARG A 191 1.76 22.27 -33.95
C ARG A 191 2.14 20.88 -34.40
N GLN A 192 1.79 20.49 -35.61
CA GLN A 192 2.07 19.18 -36.16
C GLN A 192 2.46 19.26 -37.62
N CYS A 193 3.13 18.25 -38.15
CA CYS A 193 3.42 18.23 -39.59
C CYS A 193 2.10 18.23 -40.39
N CYS A 194 2.01 19.06 -41.42
CA CYS A 194 0.84 19.13 -42.29
C CYS A 194 0.62 17.80 -43.02
N HIS A 195 -0.63 17.49 -43.36
CA HIS A 195 -1.00 16.28 -44.10
C HIS A 195 -0.10 16.05 -45.33
N GLY A 196 0.49 14.85 -45.44
CA GLY A 196 1.50 14.50 -46.45
C GLY A 196 2.94 14.85 -46.10
N TYR A 197 3.19 15.38 -44.91
CA TYR A 197 4.51 15.62 -44.34
C TYR A 197 4.62 14.99 -42.94
N GLY A 198 5.84 14.69 -42.53
CA GLY A 198 6.14 14.14 -41.21
C GLY A 198 7.63 14.07 -40.94
N ARG A 199 8.00 13.53 -39.78
CA ARG A 199 9.39 13.32 -39.36
C ARG A 199 9.63 11.83 -39.15
N SER A 200 10.88 11.39 -39.34
CA SER A 200 11.26 10.04 -38.94
C SER A 200 11.24 9.92 -37.40
N ARG A 201 10.94 8.74 -36.86
CA ARG A 201 10.80 8.54 -35.40
C ARG A 201 12.07 8.90 -34.60
N ASN A 202 13.24 8.87 -35.25
CA ASN A 202 14.55 9.22 -34.69
C ASN A 202 15.09 10.57 -35.23
N ALA A 203 14.21 11.47 -35.69
CA ALA A 203 14.60 12.75 -36.25
C ALA A 203 15.12 13.73 -35.18
N ASP A 204 16.27 14.35 -35.45
CA ASP A 204 16.84 15.39 -34.58
C ASP A 204 15.86 16.55 -34.35
N PHE A 205 15.96 17.20 -33.21
CA PHE A 205 15.11 18.33 -32.76
C PHE A 205 14.90 19.46 -33.79
N SER A 206 15.82 19.61 -34.74
CA SER A 206 15.80 20.61 -35.81
C SER A 206 15.41 20.06 -37.19
N THR A 207 15.26 18.75 -37.38
CA THR A 207 14.83 18.14 -38.65
C THR A 207 13.38 18.56 -38.96
N PRO A 208 13.13 19.28 -40.06
CA PRO A 208 11.80 19.79 -40.40
C PRO A 208 10.84 18.67 -40.85
N CYS A 209 9.57 19.01 -41.03
CA CYS A 209 8.58 18.10 -41.62
C CYS A 209 8.89 17.86 -43.12
N GLU A 210 9.37 16.67 -43.46
CA GLU A 210 9.68 16.25 -44.82
C GLU A 210 8.47 15.58 -45.49
N LYS A 211 8.40 15.57 -46.82
CA LYS A 211 7.27 14.98 -47.54
C LYS A 211 7.31 13.45 -47.43
N ILE A 212 6.23 12.85 -46.93
CA ILE A 212 6.08 11.40 -46.88
C ILE A 212 5.62 10.86 -48.23
N ASP A 213 6.14 9.69 -48.63
CA ASP A 213 5.56 8.87 -49.68
C ASP A 213 4.25 8.25 -49.17
N ILE A 214 3.14 8.98 -49.40
CA ILE A 214 1.80 8.46 -49.19
C ILE A 214 1.49 7.52 -50.36
N LYS A 215 1.09 6.29 -50.05
CA LYS A 215 0.59 5.30 -51.01
C LYS A 215 -0.91 5.13 -50.83
N ASP A 216 -1.55 4.45 -51.78
CA ASP A 216 -2.91 3.97 -51.61
C ASP A 216 -3.02 3.01 -50.40
N VAL A 217 -4.26 2.74 -49.97
CA VAL A 217 -4.52 1.87 -48.82
C VAL A 217 -3.98 0.45 -49.06
N GLU A 218 -3.98 0.00 -50.31
CA GLU A 218 -3.64 -1.38 -50.68
C GLU A 218 -2.13 -1.65 -50.65
N ALA A 219 -1.31 -0.78 -51.26
CA ALA A 219 0.14 -0.87 -51.15
C ALA A 219 0.61 -0.51 -49.73
N THR A 220 -0.10 0.37 -49.01
CA THR A 220 0.20 0.65 -47.59
C THR A 220 0.00 -0.58 -46.71
N ALA A 221 -1.13 -1.27 -46.84
CA ALA A 221 -1.37 -2.53 -46.14
C ALA A 221 -0.37 -3.62 -46.56
N SER A 222 0.04 -3.66 -47.83
CA SER A 222 1.07 -4.58 -48.32
C SER A 222 2.47 -4.28 -47.78
N ASP A 223 2.87 -3.01 -47.62
CA ASP A 223 4.12 -2.61 -46.98
C ASP A 223 4.13 -3.03 -45.49
N MET A 224 2.97 -2.97 -44.82
CA MET A 224 2.84 -3.34 -43.41
C MET A 224 2.69 -4.86 -43.19
N GLY A 225 2.34 -5.64 -44.20
CA GLY A 225 2.18 -7.10 -44.13
C GLY A 225 0.76 -7.58 -43.79
N ALA A 226 -0.25 -6.82 -44.20
CA ALA A 226 -1.68 -7.09 -44.01
C ALA A 226 -2.47 -7.02 -45.35
N LYS A 227 -1.84 -7.51 -46.41
CA LYS A 227 -2.36 -7.51 -47.79
C LYS A 227 -3.60 -8.38 -47.96
N GLN A 228 -3.64 -9.57 -47.36
CA GLN A 228 -4.68 -10.58 -47.56
C GLN A 228 -6.04 -10.08 -47.08
N PHE A 229 -6.07 -9.34 -45.97
CA PHE A 229 -7.29 -8.74 -45.43
C PHE A 229 -7.92 -7.74 -46.41
N ILE A 230 -7.12 -6.81 -46.95
CA ILE A 230 -7.58 -5.80 -47.91
C ILE A 230 -7.98 -6.45 -49.25
N GLU A 231 -7.23 -7.44 -49.74
CA GLU A 231 -7.65 -8.21 -50.91
C GLU A 231 -8.98 -8.95 -50.68
N SER A 232 -9.22 -9.48 -49.48
CA SER A 232 -10.46 -10.14 -49.09
C SER A 232 -11.63 -9.15 -49.02
N ALA A 233 -11.45 -8.00 -48.36
CA ALA A 233 -12.42 -6.91 -48.30
C ALA A 233 -12.80 -6.37 -49.69
N ARG A 234 -11.83 -6.31 -50.62
CA ARG A 234 -12.08 -5.93 -52.03
C ARG A 234 -12.91 -7.00 -52.76
N LYS A 235 -12.59 -8.29 -52.57
CA LYS A 235 -13.33 -9.42 -53.18
C LYS A 235 -14.76 -9.54 -52.63
N ALA A 236 -14.99 -9.15 -51.38
CA ALA A 236 -16.31 -9.03 -50.76
C ALA A 236 -17.11 -7.80 -51.23
N GLY A 237 -16.45 -6.82 -51.87
CA GLY A 237 -17.07 -5.55 -52.26
C GLY A 237 -17.21 -4.52 -51.12
N GLU A 238 -16.70 -4.81 -49.93
CA GLU A 238 -16.84 -3.93 -48.76
C GLU A 238 -15.75 -2.88 -48.65
N LEU A 239 -14.60 -3.04 -49.31
CA LEU A 239 -13.49 -2.08 -49.25
C LEU A 239 -13.88 -0.64 -49.66
N SER A 240 -14.80 -0.48 -50.62
CA SER A 240 -15.31 0.84 -51.01
C SER A 240 -16.26 1.47 -49.99
N ASP A 241 -16.91 0.67 -49.13
CA ASP A 241 -17.68 1.18 -47.99
C ASP A 241 -16.74 1.62 -46.87
N LEU A 242 -15.73 0.81 -46.52
CA LEU A 242 -14.72 1.09 -45.48
C LEU A 242 -13.93 2.38 -45.75
N LEU A 243 -13.80 2.76 -47.03
CA LEU A 243 -13.15 4.01 -47.46
C LEU A 243 -14.17 5.12 -47.76
N GLY A 244 -15.34 5.04 -47.10
CA GLY A 244 -16.34 6.10 -47.02
C GLY A 244 -17.01 6.47 -48.36
N GLN A 245 -17.03 5.57 -49.35
CA GLN A 245 -17.59 5.80 -50.69
C GLN A 245 -17.10 7.11 -51.37
N GLY A 246 -15.88 7.55 -51.06
CA GLY A 246 -15.31 8.79 -51.59
C GLY A 246 -15.79 10.08 -50.90
N SER A 247 -16.38 10.01 -49.70
CA SER A 247 -16.88 11.17 -48.96
C SER A 247 -15.80 12.12 -48.40
N GLY A 248 -14.53 11.93 -48.75
CA GLY A 248 -13.39 12.74 -48.27
C GLY A 248 -13.11 12.64 -46.76
N LYS A 249 -13.66 11.64 -46.07
CA LYS A 249 -13.40 11.37 -44.64
C LYS A 249 -12.30 10.33 -44.52
N MET A 250 -11.34 10.57 -43.63
CA MET A 250 -10.31 9.60 -43.29
C MET A 250 -10.85 8.55 -42.32
N VAL A 251 -10.33 7.33 -42.42
CA VAL A 251 -10.72 6.17 -41.59
C VAL A 251 -9.46 5.54 -41.01
N THR A 252 -9.52 5.08 -39.76
CA THR A 252 -8.46 4.30 -39.13
C THR A 252 -8.76 2.82 -39.29
N LEU A 253 -7.80 2.07 -39.84
CA LEU A 253 -7.91 0.65 -40.13
C LEU A 253 -6.93 -0.14 -39.26
N PHE A 254 -7.45 -1.08 -38.46
CA PHE A 254 -6.68 -2.00 -37.63
C PHE A 254 -6.58 -3.35 -38.34
N LEU A 255 -5.54 -3.58 -39.14
CA LEU A 255 -5.50 -4.73 -40.05
C LEU A 255 -4.75 -5.93 -39.42
N PRO A 256 -5.33 -7.14 -39.36
CA PRO A 256 -4.57 -8.34 -38.98
C PRO A 256 -3.43 -8.60 -39.97
N ARG A 257 -2.28 -9.09 -39.50
CA ARG A 257 -1.21 -9.51 -40.42
C ARG A 257 -1.68 -10.69 -41.29
N ASP A 258 -1.03 -10.86 -42.43
CA ASP A 258 -1.35 -11.92 -43.40
C ASP A 258 -1.33 -13.33 -42.78
N GLN A 259 -0.49 -13.60 -41.79
CA GLN A 259 -0.49 -14.87 -41.05
C GLN A 259 -1.76 -15.02 -40.20
N ASP A 260 -2.01 -14.09 -39.28
CA ASP A 260 -3.10 -14.18 -38.30
C ASP A 260 -4.48 -14.24 -39.00
N PHE A 261 -4.62 -13.50 -40.10
CA PHE A 261 -5.83 -13.52 -40.94
C PHE A 261 -6.06 -14.87 -41.64
N MET A 262 -4.99 -15.50 -42.12
CA MET A 262 -5.06 -16.82 -42.77
C MET A 262 -5.33 -17.94 -41.75
N GLU A 263 -4.77 -17.84 -40.54
CA GLU A 263 -5.05 -18.75 -39.43
C GLU A 263 -6.52 -18.65 -38.97
N TYR A 264 -7.05 -17.43 -38.80
CA TYR A 264 -8.47 -17.19 -38.53
C TYR A 264 -9.37 -17.78 -39.63
N HIS A 265 -9.05 -17.56 -40.91
CA HIS A 265 -9.84 -18.11 -42.02
C HIS A 265 -9.80 -19.64 -42.09
N ALA A 266 -8.70 -20.28 -41.69
CA ALA A 266 -8.60 -21.73 -41.61
C ALA A 266 -9.48 -22.31 -40.49
N ALA A 267 -9.44 -21.71 -39.29
CA ALA A 267 -10.28 -22.09 -38.16
C ALA A 267 -11.78 -21.96 -38.50
N GLN A 268 -12.18 -20.83 -39.06
CA GLN A 268 -13.57 -20.57 -39.46
C GLN A 268 -14.09 -21.55 -40.53
N GLN A 269 -13.25 -22.01 -41.47
CA GLN A 269 -13.63 -23.06 -42.42
C GLN A 269 -13.88 -24.42 -41.74
N GLN A 270 -13.21 -24.70 -40.62
CA GLN A 270 -13.38 -25.92 -39.85
C GLN A 270 -14.66 -25.90 -38.99
N GLU A 271 -15.03 -24.74 -38.44
CA GLU A 271 -16.28 -24.53 -37.69
C GLU A 271 -17.51 -24.53 -38.61
N ASN A 272 -17.42 -23.91 -39.80
CA ASN A 272 -18.49 -23.90 -40.81
C ASN A 272 -18.82 -25.29 -41.41
N ILE A 273 -18.05 -26.33 -41.09
CA ILE A 273 -18.38 -27.74 -41.40
C ILE A 273 -19.28 -28.35 -40.31
N VAL A 274 -19.27 -27.80 -39.09
CA VAL A 274 -20.04 -28.30 -37.93
C VAL A 274 -21.39 -27.59 -37.80
N GLU A 275 -21.46 -26.28 -38.03
CA GLU A 275 -22.67 -25.47 -37.76
C GLU A 275 -23.81 -25.58 -38.80
N GLN A 276 -23.63 -26.31 -39.90
CA GLN A 276 -24.64 -26.44 -40.98
C GLN A 276 -25.96 -27.14 -40.56
N ALA A 277 -26.13 -27.46 -39.28
CA ALA A 277 -27.36 -28.00 -38.70
C ALA A 277 -28.39 -26.93 -38.26
N ASN A 278 -27.98 -25.72 -37.87
CA ASN A 278 -28.87 -24.73 -37.22
C ASN A 278 -28.58 -23.27 -37.65
N ALA A 279 -29.09 -22.84 -38.82
CA ALA A 279 -28.95 -21.47 -39.29
C ALA A 279 -30.26 -20.66 -39.16
N ASP A 280 -30.34 -19.76 -38.18
CA ASP A 280 -31.33 -18.68 -38.17
C ASP A 280 -30.83 -17.46 -38.97
N LYS A 281 -31.74 -16.59 -39.43
CA LYS A 281 -31.52 -15.68 -40.57
C LYS A 281 -31.15 -14.25 -40.19
N THR A 282 -30.22 -14.08 -39.25
CA THR A 282 -29.51 -12.80 -39.10
C THR A 282 -28.43 -12.66 -40.19
N LYS A 283 -28.16 -11.44 -40.65
CA LYS A 283 -26.97 -11.19 -41.46
C LYS A 283 -25.73 -11.37 -40.57
N PRO A 284 -24.68 -12.08 -41.02
CA PRO A 284 -23.41 -12.10 -40.28
C PRO A 284 -22.85 -10.68 -40.17
N LEU A 285 -22.17 -10.42 -39.05
CA LEU A 285 -21.50 -9.14 -38.80
C LEU A 285 -20.38 -8.93 -39.83
N SER A 286 -20.24 -7.72 -40.37
CA SER A 286 -19.09 -7.43 -41.23
C SER A 286 -17.82 -7.37 -40.38
N ILE A 287 -17.01 -8.42 -40.51
CA ILE A 287 -15.71 -8.49 -39.85
C ILE A 287 -14.77 -7.37 -40.33
N TYR A 288 -14.91 -6.90 -41.57
CA TYR A 288 -14.11 -5.80 -42.09
C TYR A 288 -14.48 -4.47 -41.42
N LYS A 289 -15.77 -4.20 -41.21
CA LYS A 289 -16.27 -2.98 -40.55
C LYS A 289 -15.98 -2.97 -39.05
N LEU A 290 -15.81 -4.13 -38.41
CA LEU A 290 -15.33 -4.24 -37.03
C LEU A 290 -13.87 -3.73 -36.87
N HIS A 291 -13.05 -3.84 -37.92
CA HIS A 291 -11.65 -3.40 -37.93
C HIS A 291 -11.47 -1.95 -38.45
N ALA A 292 -12.56 -1.20 -38.63
CA ALA A 292 -12.56 0.17 -39.13
C ALA A 292 -13.20 1.15 -38.12
N VAL A 293 -12.56 2.29 -37.91
CA VAL A 293 -12.99 3.39 -37.03
C VAL A 293 -12.99 4.69 -37.81
N LEU A 294 -14.06 5.48 -37.73
CA LEU A 294 -14.18 6.74 -38.45
C LEU A 294 -13.25 7.82 -37.87
N GLY A 295 -12.46 8.48 -38.72
CA GLY A 295 -11.48 9.51 -38.35
C GLY A 295 -10.03 9.02 -38.37
N GLU A 296 -9.11 9.95 -38.15
CA GLU A 296 -7.68 9.66 -37.96
C GLU A 296 -7.40 9.48 -36.46
N VAL A 297 -6.93 8.30 -36.05
CA VAL A 297 -6.69 7.94 -34.64
C VAL A 297 -5.23 7.51 -34.47
N GLN A 298 -4.38 8.50 -34.20
CA GLN A 298 -2.96 8.29 -33.89
C GLN A 298 -2.81 7.76 -32.46
N LEU A 299 -2.08 6.66 -32.27
CA LEU A 299 -2.05 5.97 -30.97
C LEU A 299 -1.37 6.78 -29.86
N GLU A 300 -0.42 7.65 -30.21
CA GLU A 300 0.22 8.55 -29.24
C GLU A 300 -0.75 9.59 -28.63
N ASP A 301 -1.88 9.87 -29.28
CA ASP A 301 -2.91 10.80 -28.78
C ASP A 301 -4.09 10.10 -28.07
N VAL A 302 -4.13 8.77 -28.09
CA VAL A 302 -5.19 7.96 -27.47
C VAL A 302 -4.90 7.74 -25.98
N PRO A 303 -5.72 8.25 -25.04
CA PRO A 303 -5.61 7.85 -23.64
C PRO A 303 -5.88 6.35 -23.43
N ASN A 304 -5.22 5.75 -22.44
CA ASN A 304 -5.47 4.37 -22.01
C ASN A 304 -6.97 4.16 -21.66
N GLU A 305 -7.49 2.96 -21.90
CA GLU A 305 -8.91 2.58 -21.79
C GLU A 305 -9.87 3.25 -22.81
N GLN A 306 -9.40 4.06 -23.77
CA GLN A 306 -10.31 4.71 -24.72
C GLN A 306 -11.09 3.68 -25.55
N LEU A 307 -12.42 3.83 -25.58
CA LEU A 307 -13.30 3.09 -26.47
C LEU A 307 -13.49 3.86 -27.79
N LEU A 308 -12.95 3.33 -28.88
CA LEU A 308 -13.18 3.80 -30.24
C LEU A 308 -14.44 3.14 -30.81
N GLN A 309 -15.33 3.93 -31.41
CA GLN A 309 -16.54 3.40 -32.06
C GLN A 309 -16.20 2.88 -33.47
N THR A 310 -16.50 1.61 -33.73
CA THR A 310 -16.31 0.99 -35.05
C THR A 310 -17.44 1.37 -36.01
N GLU A 311 -17.27 1.08 -37.31
CA GLU A 311 -18.36 1.20 -38.29
C GLU A 311 -19.52 0.22 -38.05
N VAL A 312 -19.33 -0.79 -37.18
CA VAL A 312 -20.40 -1.68 -36.73
C VAL A 312 -21.10 -1.07 -35.51
N PRO A 313 -22.45 -0.92 -35.52
CA PRO A 313 -23.21 -0.44 -34.37
C PRO A 313 -22.91 -1.23 -33.10
N ASP A 314 -22.84 -0.53 -31.97
CA ASP A 314 -22.61 -1.05 -30.62
C ASP A 314 -21.28 -1.81 -30.40
N GLN A 315 -20.46 -2.00 -31.44
CA GLN A 315 -19.13 -2.59 -31.36
C GLN A 315 -18.05 -1.52 -31.23
N LYS A 316 -17.14 -1.71 -30.26
CA LYS A 316 -16.09 -0.76 -29.89
C LYS A 316 -14.74 -1.46 -29.79
N ILE A 317 -13.68 -0.73 -30.12
CA ILE A 317 -12.29 -1.14 -29.88
C ILE A 317 -11.80 -0.39 -28.64
N ARG A 318 -11.49 -1.10 -27.57
CA ARG A 318 -10.76 -0.58 -26.42
C ARG A 318 -9.28 -0.54 -26.76
N ILE A 319 -8.67 0.63 -26.65
CA ILE A 319 -7.23 0.81 -26.78
C ILE A 319 -6.59 0.86 -25.39
N ASN A 320 -5.55 0.06 -25.20
CA ASN A 320 -4.73 0.08 -23.99
C ASN A 320 -3.27 0.37 -24.34
N SER A 321 -2.57 1.09 -23.46
CA SER A 321 -1.18 1.51 -23.63
C SER A 321 -0.32 1.15 -22.42
N TYR A 322 0.72 0.35 -22.66
CA TYR A 322 1.58 -0.21 -21.61
C TYR A 322 2.99 0.37 -21.72
N GLN A 323 3.50 1.00 -20.66
CA GLN A 323 4.84 1.59 -20.65
C GLN A 323 5.94 0.51 -20.75
N LEU A 324 6.92 0.75 -21.60
CA LEU A 324 8.12 -0.06 -21.74
C LEU A 324 9.30 0.56 -20.97
N PRO A 325 10.06 -0.23 -20.18
CA PRO A 325 11.34 0.22 -19.68
C PRO A 325 12.29 0.58 -20.84
N PRO A 326 12.96 1.75 -20.85
CA PRO A 326 13.86 2.18 -21.93
C PRO A 326 15.05 1.24 -22.22
N ALA A 327 15.31 0.27 -21.34
CA ALA A 327 16.32 -0.78 -21.54
C ALA A 327 15.86 -1.90 -22.50
N LEU A 328 14.57 -1.98 -22.85
CA LEU A 328 14.00 -3.09 -23.64
C LEU A 328 13.54 -2.70 -25.04
N GLY A 329 13.57 -1.42 -25.41
CA GLY A 329 13.17 -0.95 -26.75
C GLY A 329 13.34 0.55 -26.94
N LEU A 330 13.26 0.98 -28.21
CA LEU A 330 13.21 2.40 -28.59
C LEU A 330 11.79 3.00 -28.47
N GLU A 331 10.76 2.15 -28.46
CA GLU A 331 9.37 2.55 -28.29
C GLU A 331 9.01 2.59 -26.79
N PRO A 332 8.56 3.73 -26.23
CA PRO A 332 8.26 3.83 -24.80
C PRO A 332 6.90 3.21 -24.41
N TYR A 333 6.08 2.79 -25.37
CA TYR A 333 4.76 2.18 -25.15
C TYR A 333 4.54 0.98 -26.07
N ARG A 334 3.72 0.02 -25.61
CA ARG A 334 3.08 -1.02 -26.43
C ARG A 334 1.58 -0.77 -26.43
N TYR A 335 0.93 -0.97 -27.56
CA TYR A 335 -0.52 -0.76 -27.68
C TYR A 335 -1.26 -2.07 -27.95
N SER A 336 -2.50 -2.20 -27.47
CA SER A 336 -3.41 -3.29 -27.85
C SER A 336 -4.80 -2.76 -28.17
N ALA A 337 -5.46 -3.39 -29.14
CA ALA A 337 -6.86 -3.18 -29.53
C ALA A 337 -7.67 -4.41 -29.08
N ASN A 338 -8.58 -4.27 -28.11
CA ASN A 338 -9.32 -5.40 -27.50
C ASN A 338 -8.37 -6.56 -27.08
N CYS A 339 -7.29 -6.23 -26.38
CA CYS A 339 -6.14 -7.07 -26.05
C CYS A 339 -5.33 -7.69 -27.20
N VAL A 340 -5.77 -7.59 -28.47
CA VAL A 340 -4.94 -7.96 -29.63
C VAL A 340 -3.77 -6.96 -29.75
N PRO A 341 -2.50 -7.41 -29.76
CA PRO A 341 -1.36 -6.48 -29.81
C PRO A 341 -1.27 -5.73 -31.14
N ILE A 342 -0.93 -4.45 -31.09
CA ILE A 342 -0.60 -3.65 -32.27
C ILE A 342 0.90 -3.77 -32.53
N ASP A 343 1.26 -4.18 -33.76
CA ASP A 343 2.61 -4.53 -34.20
C ASP A 343 3.33 -3.34 -34.87
N LYS A 344 2.58 -2.57 -35.66
CA LYS A 344 3.04 -1.38 -36.39
C LYS A 344 1.88 -0.40 -36.42
N HIS A 345 2.16 0.89 -36.29
CA HIS A 345 1.13 1.90 -36.07
C HIS A 345 1.47 3.25 -36.70
N ASP A 346 0.43 4.07 -36.86
CA ASP A 346 0.45 5.45 -37.36
C ASP A 346 0.98 5.59 -38.79
N LYS A 347 0.73 4.60 -39.66
CA LYS A 347 1.13 4.65 -41.07
C LYS A 347 0.04 5.29 -41.94
N LEU A 348 0.31 6.51 -42.41
CA LEU A 348 -0.57 7.26 -43.29
C LEU A 348 -0.64 6.67 -44.72
N SER A 349 -1.85 6.62 -45.28
CA SER A 349 -2.19 6.32 -46.69
C SER A 349 -3.14 7.39 -47.25
N GLU A 350 -3.46 7.37 -48.55
CA GLU A 350 -4.26 8.41 -49.22
C GLU A 350 -5.68 8.62 -48.63
N GLN A 351 -6.26 7.60 -47.99
CA GLN A 351 -7.63 7.64 -47.46
C GLN A 351 -7.75 7.10 -46.03
N ALA A 352 -6.70 6.50 -45.46
CA ALA A 352 -6.74 5.86 -44.16
C ALA A 352 -5.45 5.99 -43.36
N LEU A 353 -5.57 5.96 -42.03
CA LEU A 353 -4.46 5.69 -41.13
C LEU A 353 -4.44 4.19 -40.83
N VAL A 354 -3.31 3.53 -41.02
CA VAL A 354 -3.21 2.07 -40.91
C VAL A 354 -2.36 1.66 -39.70
N HIS A 355 -2.92 0.75 -38.92
CA HIS A 355 -2.28 0.00 -37.85
C HIS A 355 -2.32 -1.49 -38.21
N THR A 356 -1.34 -2.30 -37.81
CA THR A 356 -1.40 -3.77 -37.96
C THR A 356 -1.44 -4.51 -36.64
N LEU A 357 -2.24 -5.58 -36.59
CA LEU A 357 -2.54 -6.39 -35.41
C LEU A 357 -1.88 -7.77 -35.46
N ASN A 358 -1.33 -8.20 -34.34
CA ASN A 358 -0.85 -9.56 -34.09
C ASN A 358 -2.01 -10.47 -33.65
N GLY A 359 -3.03 -10.59 -34.49
CA GLY A 359 -4.28 -11.29 -34.21
C GLY A 359 -5.49 -10.67 -34.93
N MET A 360 -6.66 -11.26 -34.72
CA MET A 360 -7.93 -10.88 -35.37
C MET A 360 -8.93 -10.37 -34.33
N LEU A 361 -9.48 -9.15 -34.50
CA LEU A 361 -10.52 -8.64 -33.60
C LEU A 361 -11.79 -9.48 -33.74
N GLN A 362 -12.36 -9.88 -32.61
CA GLN A 362 -13.62 -10.63 -32.53
C GLN A 362 -14.75 -9.73 -31.99
N PRO A 363 -16.01 -9.96 -32.38
CA PRO A 363 -17.13 -9.16 -31.92
C PRO A 363 -17.44 -9.41 -30.44
N LEU A 364 -17.37 -8.34 -29.64
CA LEU A 364 -17.63 -8.40 -28.20
C LEU A 364 -19.14 -8.36 -27.95
N THR A 365 -19.71 -9.50 -27.57
CA THR A 365 -21.16 -9.68 -27.37
C THR A 365 -21.56 -9.89 -25.91
N LYS A 366 -20.60 -10.11 -25.00
CA LYS A 366 -20.82 -10.53 -23.61
C LYS A 366 -19.89 -9.77 -22.66
N ASN A 367 -20.37 -9.50 -21.45
CA ASN A 367 -19.54 -8.96 -20.37
C ASN A 367 -18.71 -10.10 -19.71
N VAL A 368 -17.78 -9.73 -18.83
CA VAL A 368 -16.92 -10.69 -18.12
C VAL A 368 -17.71 -11.69 -17.25
N MET A 369 -18.81 -11.28 -16.61
CA MET A 369 -19.65 -12.21 -15.83
C MET A 369 -20.33 -13.26 -16.71
N ASP A 370 -20.82 -12.87 -17.89
CA ASP A 370 -21.49 -13.78 -18.82
C ASP A 370 -20.52 -14.77 -19.47
N LEU A 371 -19.26 -14.36 -19.72
CA LEU A 371 -18.19 -15.28 -20.12
C LEU A 371 -17.90 -16.35 -19.04
N ILE A 372 -17.95 -15.98 -17.76
CA ILE A 372 -17.85 -16.93 -16.63
C ILE A 372 -19.09 -17.83 -16.54
N ARG A 373 -20.28 -17.33 -16.90
CA ARG A 373 -21.54 -18.09 -16.81
C ARG A 373 -21.60 -19.26 -17.78
N GLU A 374 -21.09 -19.07 -19.00
CA GLU A 374 -21.12 -20.07 -20.07
C GLU A 374 -20.05 -21.15 -19.92
N ARG A 375 -18.95 -20.87 -19.22
CA ARG A 375 -17.82 -21.79 -19.08
C ARG A 375 -18.08 -22.88 -18.02
N PRO A 376 -18.07 -24.18 -18.40
CA PRO A 376 -18.37 -25.26 -17.46
C PRO A 376 -17.22 -25.51 -16.46
N ASP A 377 -16.00 -25.09 -16.79
CA ASP A 377 -14.78 -25.20 -15.99
C ASP A 377 -14.65 -24.12 -14.89
N MET A 378 -15.67 -23.27 -14.74
CA MET A 378 -15.71 -22.13 -13.82
C MET A 378 -16.96 -22.14 -12.90
N SER A 379 -17.59 -23.30 -12.73
CA SER A 379 -18.89 -23.43 -12.05
C SER A 379 -18.83 -23.06 -10.56
N ILE A 380 -17.69 -23.30 -9.92
CA ILE A 380 -17.41 -22.89 -8.54
C ILE A 380 -17.23 -21.38 -8.48
N MET A 381 -16.37 -20.80 -9.34
CA MET A 381 -16.13 -19.36 -9.39
C MET A 381 -17.44 -18.57 -9.55
N ARG A 382 -18.29 -18.94 -10.53
CA ARG A 382 -19.62 -18.35 -10.72
C ARG A 382 -20.43 -18.34 -9.42
N THR A 383 -20.47 -19.48 -8.72
CA THR A 383 -21.20 -19.64 -7.46
C THR A 383 -20.66 -18.70 -6.37
N VAL A 384 -19.34 -18.54 -6.22
CA VAL A 384 -18.76 -17.63 -5.22
C VAL A 384 -19.01 -16.16 -5.57
N LEU A 385 -18.92 -15.77 -6.84
CA LEU A 385 -19.20 -14.41 -7.32
C LEU A 385 -20.64 -13.97 -7.05
N GLU A 386 -21.59 -14.86 -7.29
CA GLU A 386 -23.02 -14.64 -7.03
C GLU A 386 -23.31 -14.61 -5.52
N LYS A 387 -22.67 -15.49 -4.73
CA LYS A 387 -22.83 -15.51 -3.26
C LYS A 387 -22.21 -14.31 -2.53
N THR A 388 -21.10 -13.78 -3.04
CA THR A 388 -20.43 -12.60 -2.46
C THR A 388 -20.95 -11.27 -3.02
N ASN A 389 -21.93 -11.30 -3.93
CA ASN A 389 -22.48 -10.12 -4.62
C ASN A 389 -21.43 -9.31 -5.41
N LEU A 390 -20.33 -9.95 -5.82
CA LEU A 390 -19.29 -9.35 -6.68
C LEU A 390 -19.61 -9.50 -8.18
N SER A 391 -20.56 -10.36 -8.55
CA SER A 391 -21.07 -10.48 -9.93
C SER A 391 -21.54 -9.15 -10.51
N ALA A 392 -22.24 -8.32 -9.73
CA ALA A 392 -22.75 -7.01 -10.16
C ALA A 392 -21.63 -6.03 -10.59
N MET A 393 -20.41 -6.22 -10.10
CA MET A 393 -19.24 -5.43 -10.53
C MET A 393 -18.70 -5.93 -11.89
N LEU A 394 -18.75 -7.24 -12.14
CA LEU A 394 -18.38 -7.88 -13.41
C LEU A 394 -19.45 -7.74 -14.52
N GLU A 395 -20.65 -7.25 -14.17
CA GLU A 395 -21.73 -6.89 -15.09
C GLU A 395 -21.72 -5.39 -15.44
N GLY A 396 -21.07 -4.54 -14.63
CA GLY A 396 -21.02 -3.09 -14.80
C GLY A 396 -20.10 -2.62 -15.92
N GLU A 397 -20.26 -1.37 -16.36
CA GLU A 397 -19.53 -0.79 -17.51
C GLU A 397 -18.04 -0.45 -17.23
N LYS A 398 -17.60 -0.46 -15.96
CA LYS A 398 -16.23 -0.11 -15.60
C LYS A 398 -15.22 -1.15 -16.14
N PRO A 399 -14.02 -0.72 -16.58
CA PRO A 399 -12.95 -1.65 -16.94
C PRO A 399 -12.60 -2.54 -15.74
N VAL A 400 -12.49 -3.84 -15.99
CA VAL A 400 -12.11 -4.83 -14.98
C VAL A 400 -11.25 -5.92 -15.60
N THR A 401 -10.30 -6.44 -14.83
CA THR A 401 -9.65 -7.72 -15.16
C THR A 401 -9.93 -8.70 -14.05
N ILE A 402 -10.25 -9.95 -14.41
CA ILE A 402 -10.37 -11.05 -13.45
C ILE A 402 -9.48 -12.23 -13.84
N PHE A 403 -8.72 -12.72 -12.86
CA PHE A 403 -7.99 -13.97 -12.94
C PHE A 403 -8.89 -15.09 -12.41
N VAL A 404 -9.41 -15.96 -13.28
CA VAL A 404 -10.39 -16.99 -12.93
C VAL A 404 -9.70 -18.34 -12.70
N PRO A 405 -9.55 -18.79 -11.44
CA PRO A 405 -9.22 -20.18 -11.13
C PRO A 405 -10.28 -21.13 -11.70
N THR A 406 -9.82 -22.18 -12.38
CA THR A 406 -10.64 -23.32 -12.81
C THR A 406 -11.21 -24.08 -11.61
N ASP A 407 -12.26 -24.89 -11.82
CA ASP A 407 -12.83 -25.72 -10.76
C ASP A 407 -11.80 -26.71 -10.16
N ASP A 408 -10.86 -27.22 -10.97
CA ASP A 408 -9.69 -27.99 -10.54
C ASP A 408 -8.76 -27.20 -9.59
N ALA A 409 -8.64 -25.88 -9.78
CA ALA A 409 -7.86 -25.01 -8.89
C ALA A 409 -8.52 -24.87 -7.51
N PHE A 410 -9.85 -24.91 -7.42
CA PHE A 410 -10.55 -24.97 -6.15
C PHE A 410 -10.41 -26.35 -5.46
N GLU A 411 -10.24 -27.45 -6.21
CA GLU A 411 -10.01 -28.78 -5.62
C GLU A 411 -8.70 -28.89 -4.84
N LYS A 412 -7.70 -28.04 -5.14
CA LYS A 412 -6.42 -27.94 -4.43
C LYS A 412 -6.54 -27.34 -3.01
N LEU A 413 -7.67 -26.73 -2.63
CA LEU A 413 -7.86 -26.10 -1.34
C LEU A 413 -8.26 -27.07 -0.22
N GLU A 414 -7.92 -26.71 1.02
CA GLU A 414 -8.37 -27.43 2.21
C GLU A 414 -9.92 -27.50 2.30
N PRO A 415 -10.50 -28.64 2.74
CA PRO A 415 -11.95 -28.84 2.72
C PRO A 415 -12.79 -27.83 3.51
N HIS A 416 -12.25 -27.23 4.58
CA HIS A 416 -12.94 -26.16 5.32
C HIS A 416 -12.99 -24.87 4.50
N LEU A 417 -11.83 -24.33 4.07
CA LEU A 417 -11.74 -23.10 3.28
C LEU A 417 -12.54 -23.20 1.98
N ARG A 418 -12.46 -24.36 1.31
CA ARG A 418 -13.24 -24.68 0.11
C ARG A 418 -14.75 -24.66 0.33
N ARG A 419 -15.22 -24.96 1.54
CA ARG A 419 -16.64 -24.87 1.92
C ARG A 419 -17.05 -23.42 2.19
N ALA A 420 -16.30 -22.71 3.03
CA ALA A 420 -16.55 -21.30 3.35
C ALA A 420 -16.63 -20.43 2.09
N LEU A 421 -15.70 -20.64 1.14
CA LEU A 421 -15.73 -20.04 -0.19
C LEU A 421 -17.03 -20.33 -0.95
N LYS A 422 -17.42 -21.60 -1.10
CA LYS A 422 -18.64 -21.99 -1.83
C LYS A 422 -19.94 -21.47 -1.17
N GLU A 423 -19.91 -21.20 0.13
CA GLU A 423 -21.02 -20.58 0.87
C GLU A 423 -21.03 -19.04 0.75
N GLY A 424 -19.93 -18.41 0.30
CA GLY A 424 -19.74 -16.96 0.29
C GLY A 424 -19.42 -16.35 1.65
N ARG A 425 -19.01 -17.17 2.62
CA ARG A 425 -18.73 -16.79 4.02
C ARG A 425 -17.27 -16.37 4.23
N GLY A 426 -16.99 -15.82 5.41
CA GLY A 426 -15.68 -15.33 5.83
C GLY A 426 -15.00 -14.47 4.76
N CYS A 427 -13.80 -14.87 4.38
CA CYS A 427 -12.92 -14.07 3.53
C CYS A 427 -13.23 -14.17 2.03
N ALA A 428 -14.32 -14.84 1.61
CA ALA A 428 -14.62 -15.10 0.21
C ALA A 428 -14.64 -13.83 -0.68
N SER A 429 -15.21 -12.73 -0.19
CA SER A 429 -15.16 -11.42 -0.87
C SER A 429 -13.73 -10.95 -1.11
N ASN A 430 -12.84 -11.09 -0.12
CA ASN A 430 -11.49 -10.54 -0.20
C ASN A 430 -10.56 -11.46 -1.01
N ILE A 431 -10.75 -12.77 -0.92
CA ILE A 431 -10.09 -13.74 -1.82
C ILE A 431 -10.46 -13.41 -3.27
N LEU A 432 -11.73 -13.13 -3.59
CA LEU A 432 -12.12 -12.72 -4.94
C LEU A 432 -11.56 -11.34 -5.35
N LYS A 433 -11.50 -10.36 -4.43
CA LYS A 433 -10.83 -9.07 -4.70
C LYS A 433 -9.34 -9.21 -5.03
N ASN A 434 -8.64 -10.20 -4.45
CA ASN A 434 -7.27 -10.53 -4.85
C ASN A 434 -7.16 -11.01 -6.31
N HIS A 435 -8.24 -11.53 -6.88
CA HIS A 435 -8.31 -11.99 -8.28
C HIS A 435 -8.76 -10.91 -9.26
N MET A 436 -8.97 -9.67 -8.81
CA MET A 436 -9.56 -8.59 -9.60
C MET A 436 -8.65 -7.36 -9.67
N LEU A 437 -8.61 -6.71 -10.83
CA LEU A 437 -7.99 -5.40 -11.08
C LEU A 437 -9.08 -4.42 -11.57
N ASP A 438 -8.98 -3.14 -11.23
CA ASP A 438 -9.88 -2.04 -11.67
C ASP A 438 -9.49 -1.42 -13.03
N LEU A 439 -8.80 -2.19 -13.87
CA LEU A 439 -8.28 -1.77 -15.18
C LEU A 439 -8.28 -2.94 -16.18
N THR A 440 -8.08 -2.65 -17.47
CA THR A 440 -7.95 -3.66 -18.54
C THR A 440 -6.48 -4.07 -18.69
N PHE A 441 -6.11 -5.20 -18.08
CA PHE A 441 -4.77 -5.77 -18.14
C PHE A 441 -4.74 -6.87 -19.21
N CYS A 442 -4.15 -6.58 -20.36
CA CYS A 442 -3.86 -7.57 -21.39
C CYS A 442 -2.49 -8.21 -21.13
N SER A 443 -2.29 -9.48 -21.51
CA SER A 443 -1.04 -10.21 -21.33
C SER A 443 0.15 -9.52 -22.00
N LEU A 444 -0.11 -8.66 -23.00
CA LEU A 444 0.88 -7.80 -23.66
C LEU A 444 1.71 -6.94 -22.68
N ALA A 445 1.10 -6.53 -21.56
CA ALA A 445 1.73 -5.75 -20.50
C ALA A 445 2.89 -6.49 -19.83
N THR A 446 2.84 -7.82 -19.73
CA THR A 446 3.90 -8.61 -19.11
C THR A 446 5.07 -8.85 -20.07
N VAL A 447 6.10 -8.01 -19.99
CA VAL A 447 7.26 -8.07 -20.90
C VAL A 447 8.30 -9.09 -20.42
N PRO A 448 8.79 -10.03 -21.25
CA PRO A 448 9.84 -10.98 -20.84
C PRO A 448 11.11 -10.28 -20.37
N GLY A 449 11.57 -10.59 -19.15
CA GLY A 449 12.75 -9.97 -18.56
C GLY A 449 12.50 -8.63 -17.83
N ALA A 450 11.29 -8.07 -17.88
CA ALA A 450 10.84 -7.05 -16.94
C ALA A 450 10.04 -7.70 -15.80
N LYS A 451 9.96 -7.01 -14.67
CA LYS A 451 8.92 -7.27 -13.65
C LYS A 451 7.73 -6.38 -13.95
N THR A 452 6.55 -6.94 -14.12
CA THR A 452 5.31 -6.15 -14.30
C THR A 452 4.51 -6.18 -13.01
N THR A 453 4.15 -5.02 -12.47
CA THR A 453 3.34 -4.91 -11.25
C THR A 453 2.01 -4.25 -11.56
N ALA A 454 0.92 -4.92 -11.18
CA ALA A 454 -0.45 -4.39 -11.13
C ALA A 454 -0.95 -4.39 -9.67
N PHE A 455 -2.08 -3.75 -9.38
CA PHE A 455 -2.65 -3.71 -8.03
C PHE A 455 -4.04 -4.34 -7.99
N ASN A 456 -4.31 -5.19 -7.00
CA ASN A 456 -5.61 -5.85 -6.81
C ASN A 456 -6.64 -4.91 -6.14
N LEU A 457 -7.91 -5.35 -6.04
CA LEU A 457 -8.96 -4.60 -5.34
C LEU A 457 -8.84 -4.57 -3.80
N LEU A 458 -7.72 -5.04 -3.25
CA LEU A 458 -7.30 -4.82 -1.85
C LEU A 458 -6.20 -3.75 -1.74
N GLY A 459 -5.67 -3.24 -2.86
CA GLY A 459 -4.56 -2.29 -2.92
C GLY A 459 -3.17 -2.94 -2.91
N GLU A 460 -3.07 -4.25 -3.09
CA GLU A 460 -1.83 -5.02 -2.97
C GLU A 460 -1.17 -5.27 -4.34
N PRO A 461 0.17 -5.30 -4.41
CA PRO A 461 0.88 -5.55 -5.66
C PRO A 461 0.80 -7.03 -6.08
N LEU A 462 0.24 -7.29 -7.26
CA LEU A 462 0.42 -8.54 -7.99
C LEU A 462 1.64 -8.41 -8.91
N LEU A 463 2.62 -9.28 -8.71
CA LEU A 463 3.82 -9.38 -9.55
C LEU A 463 3.57 -10.39 -10.68
N LEU A 464 3.56 -9.91 -11.92
CA LEU A 464 3.43 -10.72 -13.12
C LEU A 464 4.78 -10.86 -13.82
N ASN A 465 5.22 -12.11 -13.98
CA ASN A 465 6.49 -12.47 -14.62
C ASN A 465 6.21 -13.36 -15.84
N ARG A 466 6.57 -12.92 -17.05
CA ARG A 466 6.53 -13.75 -18.27
C ARG A 466 7.86 -14.48 -18.46
N THR A 467 7.83 -15.80 -18.58
CA THR A 467 9.04 -16.59 -18.81
C THR A 467 9.66 -16.25 -20.17
N GLN A 468 10.99 -16.19 -20.26
CA GLN A 468 11.66 -16.11 -21.57
C GLN A 468 11.39 -17.38 -22.38
N ARG A 469 11.09 -17.24 -23.67
CA ARG A 469 10.88 -18.38 -24.57
C ARG A 469 12.24 -19.01 -24.89
N ALA A 470 12.45 -20.26 -24.50
CA ALA A 470 13.60 -21.03 -24.97
C ALA A 470 13.44 -21.34 -26.46
N GLU A 471 14.51 -21.21 -27.26
CA GLU A 471 14.48 -21.32 -28.73
C GLU A 471 13.90 -22.66 -29.23
N ASN A 472 13.98 -23.72 -28.42
CA ASN A 472 13.50 -25.07 -28.73
C ASN A 472 12.08 -25.39 -28.19
N GLN A 473 11.29 -24.40 -27.76
CA GLN A 473 9.93 -24.63 -27.23
C GLN A 473 8.83 -24.06 -28.15
N THR A 474 7.92 -24.96 -28.56
CA THR A 474 6.68 -24.65 -29.28
C THR A 474 5.67 -23.90 -28.43
N GLU A 475 5.64 -24.21 -27.13
CA GLU A 475 4.70 -23.63 -26.17
C GLU A 475 4.81 -22.09 -26.05
N PRO A 476 3.70 -21.38 -25.81
CA PRO A 476 3.73 -19.95 -25.53
C PRO A 476 4.41 -19.66 -24.19
N SER A 477 5.00 -18.47 -24.07
CA SER A 477 5.66 -18.02 -22.84
C SER A 477 4.65 -17.76 -21.72
N ALA A 478 4.65 -18.66 -20.74
CA ALA A 478 3.75 -18.61 -19.59
C ALA A 478 3.95 -17.32 -18.77
N ILE A 479 2.84 -16.80 -18.24
CA ILE A 479 2.84 -15.75 -17.22
C ILE A 479 2.58 -16.42 -15.86
N LEU A 480 3.40 -16.07 -14.87
CA LEU A 480 3.24 -16.44 -13.48
C LEU A 480 2.85 -15.21 -12.66
N ILE A 481 1.82 -15.34 -11.83
CA ILE A 481 1.35 -14.31 -10.90
C ILE A 481 1.87 -14.68 -9.50
N ASN A 482 2.57 -13.74 -8.86
CA ASN A 482 3.28 -13.90 -7.58
C ASN A 482 4.22 -15.12 -7.52
N ASN A 483 4.67 -15.62 -8.68
CA ASN A 483 5.38 -16.89 -8.87
C ASN A 483 4.63 -18.14 -8.35
N VAL A 484 3.31 -18.06 -8.13
CA VAL A 484 2.48 -19.17 -7.62
C VAL A 484 1.48 -19.68 -8.65
N ALA A 485 0.64 -18.80 -9.20
CA ALA A 485 -0.39 -19.19 -10.16
C ALA A 485 0.08 -18.98 -11.60
N LYS A 486 -0.20 -19.94 -12.47
CA LYS A 486 0.08 -19.85 -13.90
C LYS A 486 -1.17 -19.42 -14.66
N ILE A 487 -1.04 -18.43 -15.54
CA ILE A 487 -2.07 -18.14 -16.55
C ILE A 487 -2.03 -19.26 -17.61
N MET A 488 -3.17 -19.95 -17.77
CA MET A 488 -3.37 -21.08 -18.67
C MET A 488 -3.98 -20.65 -20.01
N GLU A 489 -4.86 -19.65 -19.97
CA GLU A 489 -5.55 -19.06 -21.12
C GLU A 489 -5.67 -17.56 -20.83
N ALA A 490 -5.38 -16.70 -21.79
CA ALA A 490 -5.19 -15.27 -21.57
C ALA A 490 -5.95 -14.43 -22.60
N ASP A 491 -6.15 -13.15 -22.29
CA ASP A 491 -6.71 -12.14 -23.19
C ASP A 491 -8.14 -12.45 -23.69
N ILE A 492 -8.94 -13.17 -22.88
CA ILE A 492 -10.34 -13.48 -23.18
C ILE A 492 -11.15 -12.20 -22.96
N MET A 493 -11.42 -11.47 -24.05
CA MET A 493 -12.00 -10.14 -24.02
C MET A 493 -13.53 -10.16 -23.87
N GLY A 494 -14.06 -9.46 -22.88
CA GLY A 494 -15.47 -9.09 -22.75
C GLY A 494 -15.70 -7.60 -23.07
N THR A 495 -16.96 -7.19 -23.18
CA THR A 495 -17.33 -5.78 -23.45
C THR A 495 -16.75 -4.81 -22.41
N ASN A 496 -16.79 -5.19 -21.14
CA ASN A 496 -16.35 -4.39 -20.00
C ASN A 496 -14.97 -4.76 -19.43
N GLY A 497 -14.27 -5.79 -19.93
CA GLY A 497 -13.04 -6.22 -19.26
C GLY A 497 -12.36 -7.45 -19.84
N VAL A 498 -11.32 -7.94 -19.15
CA VAL A 498 -10.53 -9.13 -19.55
C VAL A 498 -10.70 -10.26 -18.54
N LEU A 499 -10.78 -11.48 -19.05
CA LEU A 499 -10.70 -12.71 -18.27
C LEU A 499 -9.39 -13.43 -18.61
N HIS A 500 -8.64 -13.84 -17.58
CA HIS A 500 -7.49 -14.74 -17.71
C HIS A 500 -7.72 -15.97 -16.86
N VAL A 501 -7.60 -17.17 -17.43
CA VAL A 501 -7.81 -18.43 -16.71
C VAL A 501 -6.52 -18.82 -15.99
N ILE A 502 -6.61 -19.15 -14.70
CA ILE A 502 -5.44 -19.54 -13.89
C ILE A 502 -5.57 -20.96 -13.32
N ASP A 503 -4.42 -21.60 -13.11
CA ASP A 503 -4.35 -22.98 -12.62
C ASP A 503 -4.52 -23.12 -11.11
N THR A 504 -4.38 -22.03 -10.36
CA THR A 504 -4.26 -22.02 -8.89
C THR A 504 -4.82 -20.71 -8.35
N ILE A 505 -5.54 -20.76 -7.22
CA ILE A 505 -6.11 -19.58 -6.55
C ILE A 505 -4.98 -18.68 -6.04
N LEU A 506 -5.06 -17.38 -6.33
CA LEU A 506 -4.06 -16.38 -5.91
C LEU A 506 -4.01 -16.27 -4.39
N PRO A 507 -2.86 -16.57 -3.74
CA PRO A 507 -2.69 -16.34 -2.33
C PRO A 507 -2.43 -14.85 -2.04
N THR A 508 -2.98 -14.36 -0.94
CA THR A 508 -2.49 -13.18 -0.22
C THR A 508 -2.79 -13.39 1.28
N GLU A 509 -1.85 -13.05 2.16
CA GLU A 509 -2.01 -13.26 3.62
C GLU A 509 -3.26 -12.52 4.15
N THR A 510 -3.54 -11.33 3.59
CA THR A 510 -4.65 -10.46 3.99
C THR A 510 -6.04 -10.97 3.62
N ALA A 511 -6.12 -12.02 2.79
CA ALA A 511 -7.37 -12.69 2.42
C ALA A 511 -7.51 -14.09 3.02
N LEU A 512 -6.52 -14.58 3.77
CA LEU A 512 -6.65 -15.84 4.51
C LEU A 512 -7.60 -15.68 5.72
N PRO A 513 -8.25 -16.77 6.19
CA PRO A 513 -8.95 -16.80 7.47
C PRO A 513 -8.02 -16.46 8.64
N MET A 514 -8.59 -15.90 9.70
CA MET A 514 -7.85 -15.45 10.88
C MET A 514 -7.24 -16.63 11.64
N THR A 515 -7.93 -17.77 11.73
CA THR A 515 -7.37 -19.03 12.28
C THR A 515 -6.13 -19.51 11.53
N THR A 516 -6.07 -19.27 10.22
CA THR A 516 -4.94 -19.63 9.35
C THR A 516 -3.76 -18.69 9.61
N LEU A 517 -4.01 -17.38 9.68
CA LEU A 517 -3.00 -16.39 10.06
C LEU A 517 -2.44 -16.67 11.46
N ILE A 518 -3.30 -16.91 12.46
CA ILE A 518 -2.91 -17.28 13.83
C ILE A 518 -2.02 -18.54 13.83
N SER A 519 -2.29 -19.51 12.96
CA SER A 519 -1.43 -20.68 12.77
C SER A 519 -0.06 -20.32 12.18
N GLN A 520 -0.01 -19.48 11.15
CA GLN A 520 1.23 -19.02 10.51
C GLN A 520 2.12 -18.19 11.44
N LYS A 521 1.51 -17.37 12.31
CA LYS A 521 2.21 -16.55 13.31
C LYS A 521 2.58 -17.33 14.59
N ASN A 522 2.41 -18.66 14.61
CA ASN A 522 2.76 -19.57 15.72
C ASN A 522 2.03 -19.26 17.05
N LEU A 523 0.76 -18.89 16.99
CA LEU A 523 -0.11 -18.68 18.15
C LEU A 523 -0.91 -19.96 18.47
N THR A 524 -0.18 -21.06 18.73
CA THR A 524 -0.75 -22.42 18.74
C THR A 524 -1.77 -22.65 19.85
N ILE A 525 -1.56 -22.07 21.04
CA ILE A 525 -2.49 -22.22 22.17
C ILE A 525 -3.76 -21.41 21.90
N PHE A 526 -3.65 -20.21 21.31
CA PHE A 526 -4.82 -19.40 20.97
C PHE A 526 -5.68 -20.06 19.88
N LYS A 527 -5.05 -20.65 18.85
CA LYS A 527 -5.74 -21.46 17.84
C LYS A 527 -6.47 -22.66 18.45
N GLN A 528 -5.79 -23.42 19.31
CA GLN A 528 -6.37 -24.58 19.98
C GLN A 528 -7.53 -24.22 20.92
N LEU A 529 -7.58 -23.01 21.47
CA LEU A 529 -8.73 -22.53 22.25
C LEU A 529 -9.94 -22.17 21.37
N LEU A 530 -9.72 -21.66 20.15
CA LEU A 530 -10.81 -21.45 19.17
C LEU A 530 -11.39 -22.81 18.71
N GLU A 531 -10.52 -23.75 18.37
CA GLU A 531 -10.90 -25.11 17.94
C GLU A 531 -11.62 -25.88 19.07
N ALA A 532 -11.07 -25.88 20.30
CA ALA A 532 -11.65 -26.60 21.43
C ALA A 532 -12.95 -25.97 21.96
N SER A 533 -13.24 -24.71 21.64
CA SER A 533 -14.52 -24.07 21.98
C SER A 533 -15.61 -24.26 20.92
N GLY A 534 -15.25 -24.63 19.69
CA GLY A 534 -16.16 -24.63 18.53
C GLY A 534 -16.50 -23.22 18.03
N TYR A 535 -15.58 -22.27 18.23
CA TYR A 535 -15.76 -20.86 17.86
C TYR A 535 -14.94 -20.44 16.63
N ASP A 536 -14.09 -21.33 16.10
CA ASP A 536 -13.27 -21.13 14.89
C ASP A 536 -14.08 -20.67 13.67
N ASP A 537 -15.14 -21.40 13.28
CA ASP A 537 -16.05 -21.04 12.17
C ASP A 537 -16.65 -19.62 12.33
N GLN A 538 -17.00 -19.24 13.56
CA GLN A 538 -17.62 -17.94 13.89
C GLN A 538 -16.58 -16.81 14.00
N PHE A 539 -15.34 -17.14 14.35
CA PHE A 539 -14.23 -16.22 14.49
C PHE A 539 -13.64 -15.83 13.13
N ASP A 540 -13.65 -16.75 12.16
CA ASP A 540 -13.26 -16.48 10.77
C ASP A 540 -14.34 -15.75 9.96
N ASP A 541 -15.60 -15.78 10.39
CA ASP A 541 -16.68 -14.91 9.89
C ASP A 541 -16.59 -13.45 10.42
N LEU A 542 -15.58 -13.10 11.26
CA LEU A 542 -15.40 -11.75 11.82
C LEU A 542 -14.71 -10.78 10.85
N ASN A 543 -15.51 -9.88 10.27
CA ASN A 543 -15.04 -8.75 9.47
C ASN A 543 -14.86 -7.45 10.27
N ASN A 544 -13.93 -6.59 9.80
CA ASN A 544 -13.66 -5.26 10.34
C ASN A 544 -13.43 -5.27 11.86
N VAL A 545 -12.60 -6.22 12.33
CA VAL A 545 -12.19 -6.32 13.75
C VAL A 545 -10.69 -6.04 13.93
N THR A 546 -10.37 -5.56 15.13
CA THR A 546 -9.04 -5.55 15.71
C THR A 546 -8.96 -6.67 16.74
N ILE A 547 -8.01 -7.59 16.60
CA ILE A 547 -7.85 -8.77 17.45
C ILE A 547 -6.52 -8.68 18.19
N PHE A 548 -6.57 -8.68 19.52
CA PHE A 548 -5.41 -8.52 20.39
C PHE A 548 -4.95 -9.87 20.95
N ALA A 549 -4.52 -10.81 20.12
CA ALA A 549 -4.25 -12.19 20.56
C ALA A 549 -3.00 -12.29 21.46
N PRO A 550 -3.06 -12.93 22.64
CA PRO A 550 -1.88 -13.20 23.45
C PRO A 550 -1.01 -14.30 22.85
N THR A 551 0.32 -14.09 22.89
CA THR A 551 1.31 -15.08 22.46
C THR A 551 1.25 -16.37 23.29
N ASP A 552 1.73 -17.49 22.74
CA ASP A 552 1.79 -18.76 23.48
C ASP A 552 2.56 -18.65 24.81
N LYS A 553 3.64 -17.86 24.83
CA LYS A 553 4.39 -17.55 26.07
C LYS A 553 3.54 -16.81 27.11
N ALA A 554 2.59 -15.98 26.67
CA ALA A 554 1.64 -15.30 27.54
C ALA A 554 0.53 -16.25 28.05
N LEU A 555 0.10 -17.21 27.22
CA LEU A 555 -0.94 -18.19 27.56
C LEU A 555 -0.45 -19.37 28.41
N GLN A 556 0.82 -19.78 28.29
CA GLN A 556 1.39 -21.01 28.90
C GLN A 556 1.04 -21.24 30.38
N ASN A 557 0.92 -20.18 31.18
CA ASN A 557 0.66 -20.24 32.62
C ASN A 557 -0.78 -19.82 33.00
N THR A 558 -1.71 -19.83 32.03
CA THR A 558 -3.14 -19.52 32.26
C THR A 558 -3.96 -20.76 32.60
N GLU A 559 -5.12 -20.55 33.22
CA GLU A 559 -6.12 -21.60 33.40
C GLU A 559 -6.55 -22.24 32.07
N TRP A 560 -6.69 -21.45 31.01
CA TRP A 560 -7.03 -21.97 29.68
C TRP A 560 -5.99 -22.97 29.15
N ALA A 561 -4.70 -22.64 29.26
CA ALA A 561 -3.62 -23.55 28.85
C ALA A 561 -3.44 -24.77 29.77
N ARG A 562 -4.04 -24.76 30.97
CA ARG A 562 -4.18 -25.92 31.86
C ARG A 562 -5.36 -26.79 31.42
N LEU A 563 -6.56 -26.21 31.35
CA LEU A 563 -7.80 -26.91 30.95
C LEU A 563 -7.68 -27.56 29.57
N LEU A 564 -7.05 -26.88 28.60
CA LEU A 564 -6.80 -27.41 27.27
C LEU A 564 -5.93 -28.69 27.26
N LYS A 565 -5.05 -28.86 28.25
CA LYS A 565 -4.18 -30.05 28.39
C LYS A 565 -4.80 -31.14 29.26
N GLU A 566 -5.57 -30.76 30.27
CA GLU A 566 -6.12 -31.70 31.27
C GLU A 566 -7.53 -32.19 30.93
N GLN A 567 -8.39 -31.32 30.40
CA GLN A 567 -9.83 -31.54 30.21
C GLN A 567 -10.38 -30.73 29.00
N PRO A 568 -9.88 -30.94 27.76
CA PRO A 568 -10.27 -30.13 26.61
C PRO A 568 -11.78 -30.17 26.29
N GLU A 569 -12.47 -31.28 26.61
CA GLU A 569 -13.93 -31.40 26.42
C GLU A 569 -14.74 -30.36 27.23
N VAL A 570 -14.18 -29.82 28.32
CA VAL A 570 -14.82 -28.79 29.18
C VAL A 570 -14.74 -27.38 28.56
N LEU A 571 -13.97 -27.20 27.48
CA LEU A 571 -13.86 -25.94 26.74
C LEU A 571 -14.95 -25.78 25.67
N ASN A 572 -15.55 -26.87 25.22
CA ASN A 572 -16.55 -26.91 24.15
C ASN A 572 -17.81 -26.13 24.56
N HIS A 573 -18.18 -25.09 23.80
CA HIS A 573 -19.27 -24.16 24.12
C HIS A 573 -19.16 -23.48 25.52
N ASN A 574 -17.95 -23.40 26.10
CA ASN A 574 -17.73 -22.84 27.42
C ASN A 574 -17.92 -21.30 27.43
N LEU A 575 -18.90 -20.81 28.19
CA LEU A 575 -19.27 -19.38 28.20
C LEU A 575 -18.15 -18.46 28.72
N ASP A 576 -17.40 -18.88 29.74
CA ASP A 576 -16.28 -18.08 30.28
C ASP A 576 -15.12 -18.00 29.26
N LEU A 577 -14.90 -19.06 28.48
CA LEU A 577 -13.93 -19.05 27.36
C LEU A 577 -14.41 -18.19 26.20
N LEU A 578 -15.71 -18.21 25.89
CA LEU A 578 -16.30 -17.35 24.85
C LEU A 578 -16.29 -15.86 25.27
N GLU A 579 -16.51 -15.53 26.55
CA GLU A 579 -16.28 -14.17 27.08
C GLU A 579 -14.80 -13.79 26.93
N PHE A 580 -13.88 -14.66 27.33
CA PHE A 580 -12.44 -14.44 27.22
C PHE A 580 -12.00 -14.19 25.76
N LEU A 581 -12.40 -15.04 24.81
CA LEU A 581 -12.05 -14.91 23.39
C LEU A 581 -12.60 -13.59 22.82
N ASN A 582 -13.88 -13.28 23.05
CA ASN A 582 -14.50 -12.06 22.54
C ASN A 582 -14.00 -10.77 23.23
N TYR A 583 -13.42 -10.87 24.42
CA TYR A 583 -12.75 -9.74 25.08
C TYR A 583 -11.39 -9.37 24.44
N HIS A 584 -10.83 -10.25 23.59
CA HIS A 584 -9.66 -9.93 22.77
C HIS A 584 -10.04 -9.33 21.40
N VAL A 585 -11.33 -9.15 21.10
CA VAL A 585 -11.83 -8.64 19.81
C VAL A 585 -12.52 -7.28 20.00
N VAL A 586 -12.21 -6.32 19.13
CA VAL A 586 -12.74 -4.94 19.12
C VAL A 586 -13.19 -4.59 17.71
N LYS A 587 -14.15 -3.67 17.53
CA LYS A 587 -14.48 -3.04 16.24
C LYS A 587 -14.23 -1.53 16.29
N PRO A 588 -13.81 -0.87 15.19
CA PRO A 588 -13.46 -1.44 13.88
C PRO A 588 -12.07 -2.13 13.86
N MET A 589 -11.58 -2.47 12.67
CA MET A 589 -10.17 -2.72 12.37
C MET A 589 -9.37 -1.43 12.56
N ILE A 590 -8.25 -1.49 13.29
CA ILE A 590 -7.39 -0.36 13.63
C ILE A 590 -5.93 -0.79 13.50
N LYS A 591 -5.22 -0.27 12.50
CA LYS A 591 -3.79 -0.50 12.29
C LYS A 591 -2.95 0.37 13.24
N THR A 592 -1.66 0.09 13.38
CA THR A 592 -0.74 0.83 14.27
C THR A 592 -0.72 2.33 13.99
N CYS A 593 -0.90 2.74 12.73
CA CYS A 593 -0.98 4.15 12.33
C CYS A 593 -2.23 4.89 12.86
N ASP A 594 -3.32 4.16 13.10
CA ASP A 594 -4.64 4.68 13.52
C ASP A 594 -4.91 4.46 15.02
N LEU A 595 -3.98 3.80 15.72
CA LEU A 595 -3.99 3.68 17.17
C LEU A 595 -3.93 5.07 17.81
N SER A 596 -4.80 5.23 18.81
CA SER A 596 -5.03 6.48 19.54
C SER A 596 -5.34 6.12 20.99
N GLU A 597 -5.04 7.01 21.93
CA GLU A 597 -5.37 6.80 23.34
C GLU A 597 -6.89 6.95 23.55
N LYS A 598 -7.56 5.82 23.74
CA LYS A 598 -9.02 5.73 23.84
C LYS A 598 -9.45 4.46 24.54
N SER A 599 -10.65 4.48 25.12
CA SER A 599 -11.33 3.26 25.54
C SER A 599 -12.23 2.77 24.40
N LEU A 600 -12.21 1.46 24.13
CA LEU A 600 -13.01 0.82 23.08
C LEU A 600 -13.82 -0.34 23.67
N PRO A 601 -15.09 -0.52 23.27
CA PRO A 601 -15.86 -1.70 23.61
C PRO A 601 -15.31 -2.93 22.87
N THR A 602 -15.24 -4.06 23.56
CA THR A 602 -14.94 -5.36 22.95
C THR A 602 -16.22 -6.04 22.44
N VAL A 603 -16.09 -7.15 21.71
CA VAL A 603 -17.24 -8.00 21.34
C VAL A 603 -17.89 -8.63 22.59
N ALA A 604 -17.14 -8.81 23.68
CA ALA A 604 -17.68 -9.17 25.00
C ALA A 604 -18.34 -7.99 25.75
N GLY A 605 -18.49 -6.82 25.13
CA GLY A 605 -19.18 -5.64 25.67
C GLY A 605 -18.39 -4.83 26.71
N ALA A 606 -17.53 -5.47 27.51
CA ALA A 606 -16.62 -4.79 28.41
C ALA A 606 -15.55 -3.99 27.64
N ASN A 607 -15.10 -2.86 28.16
CA ASN A 607 -14.14 -2.00 27.48
C ASN A 607 -12.67 -2.41 27.71
N VAL A 608 -11.84 -2.21 26.69
CA VAL A 608 -10.38 -2.14 26.79
C VAL A 608 -9.89 -0.69 26.69
N ARG A 609 -8.73 -0.39 27.28
CA ARG A 609 -8.07 0.93 27.26
C ARG A 609 -6.75 0.85 26.49
N LEU A 610 -6.65 1.60 25.39
CA LEU A 610 -5.42 1.77 24.60
C LEU A 610 -4.57 2.91 25.17
N ASN A 611 -3.27 2.69 25.38
CA ASN A 611 -2.34 3.69 25.94
C ASN A 611 -1.04 3.79 25.09
N LEU A 612 -0.70 5.04 24.76
CA LEU A 612 0.27 5.56 23.77
C LEU A 612 1.65 5.91 24.36
N TYR A 613 2.73 5.18 24.05
CA TYR A 613 4.06 5.52 24.59
C TYR A 613 5.11 5.77 23.49
N SER A 614 5.46 7.05 23.27
CA SER A 614 6.73 7.41 22.62
C SER A 614 7.91 7.07 23.54
N THR A 615 8.98 6.53 22.96
CA THR A 615 10.21 6.19 23.67
C THR A 615 11.35 7.17 23.43
N HIS A 616 11.16 8.21 22.61
CA HIS A 616 12.23 9.10 22.19
C HIS A 616 11.93 10.57 22.54
N ALA A 617 12.70 11.15 23.45
CA ALA A 617 12.45 12.50 23.97
C ALA A 617 12.52 13.62 22.92
N LEU A 618 13.21 13.37 21.79
CA LEU A 618 13.29 14.30 20.65
C LEU A 618 12.21 14.05 19.58
N PHE A 619 11.49 12.93 19.64
CA PHE A 619 10.50 12.53 18.64
C PHE A 619 9.21 12.03 19.32
N SER A 620 8.48 12.96 19.94
CA SER A 620 7.17 12.71 20.57
C SER A 620 6.14 12.11 19.59
N ASP A 621 6.24 12.46 18.30
CA ASP A 621 5.36 11.99 17.24
C ASP A 621 5.58 10.52 16.79
N VAL A 622 6.69 9.91 17.19
CA VAL A 622 7.01 8.51 16.83
C VAL A 622 6.58 7.59 17.98
N MET A 623 5.40 6.99 17.84
CA MET A 623 4.93 5.94 18.74
C MET A 623 5.83 4.71 18.60
N ASN A 624 6.39 4.25 19.71
CA ASN A 624 7.31 3.11 19.73
C ASN A 624 6.85 1.97 20.67
N ARG A 625 5.79 2.19 21.46
CA ARG A 625 5.08 1.17 22.23
C ARG A 625 3.60 1.52 22.36
N ALA A 626 2.73 0.51 22.26
CA ALA A 626 1.32 0.59 22.61
C ALA A 626 0.98 -0.49 23.65
N THR A 627 -0.08 -0.26 24.44
CA THR A 627 -0.66 -1.26 25.33
C THR A 627 -2.19 -1.30 25.25
N VAL A 628 -2.76 -2.47 25.49
CA VAL A 628 -4.19 -2.72 25.67
C VAL A 628 -4.39 -3.24 27.09
N ASN A 629 -5.06 -2.47 27.96
CA ASN A 629 -5.14 -2.77 29.41
C ASN A 629 -3.77 -3.15 30.02
N CYS A 630 -2.73 -2.39 29.66
CA CYS A 630 -1.34 -2.63 30.04
C CYS A 630 -0.67 -3.93 29.54
N ALA A 631 -1.38 -4.88 28.92
CA ALA A 631 -0.73 -5.88 28.07
C ALA A 631 -0.11 -5.17 26.86
N ARG A 632 1.15 -5.47 26.54
CA ARG A 632 1.93 -4.71 25.56
C ARG A 632 1.96 -5.44 24.22
N LEU A 633 1.81 -4.70 23.13
CA LEU A 633 1.97 -5.24 21.78
C LEU A 633 3.42 -5.69 21.56
N VAL A 634 3.59 -6.89 21.00
CA VAL A 634 4.88 -7.51 20.65
C VAL A 634 5.08 -7.68 19.16
N HIS A 635 3.98 -7.83 18.44
CA HIS A 635 3.87 -7.83 16.98
C HIS A 635 2.56 -7.11 16.64
N PHE A 636 2.45 -6.54 15.45
CA PHE A 636 1.35 -5.67 15.08
C PHE A 636 1.15 -5.66 13.56
N ASP A 637 -0.04 -5.25 13.13
CA ASP A 637 -0.45 -5.16 11.73
C ASP A 637 -0.34 -6.48 10.94
N ASP A 638 -0.56 -7.62 11.59
CA ASP A 638 -0.78 -8.89 10.90
C ASP A 638 -2.21 -8.88 10.31
N GLU A 639 -2.36 -8.60 9.02
CA GLU A 639 -3.68 -8.45 8.37
C GLU A 639 -4.26 -9.77 7.85
N SER A 640 -5.58 -9.96 8.01
CA SER A 640 -6.34 -11.12 7.50
C SER A 640 -7.82 -10.79 7.42
N CYS A 641 -8.51 -11.26 6.37
CA CYS A 641 -9.95 -11.18 6.18
C CYS A 641 -10.58 -9.77 6.19
N GLY A 642 -9.80 -8.69 6.02
CA GLY A 642 -10.28 -7.32 6.25
C GLY A 642 -10.44 -6.98 7.75
N SER A 643 -9.58 -7.59 8.56
CA SER A 643 -9.42 -7.48 10.00
C SER A 643 -7.91 -7.49 10.32
N VAL A 644 -7.52 -7.09 11.53
CA VAL A 644 -6.10 -6.98 11.91
C VAL A 644 -5.80 -7.65 13.25
N LEU A 645 -4.68 -8.37 13.29
CA LEU A 645 -4.16 -9.10 14.43
C LEU A 645 -2.95 -8.36 15.02
N HIS A 646 -3.01 -8.10 16.32
CA HIS A 646 -1.94 -7.51 17.12
C HIS A 646 -1.62 -8.47 18.26
N GLN A 647 -0.34 -8.83 18.42
CA GLN A 647 0.07 -9.88 19.37
C GLN A 647 0.45 -9.27 20.74
N LEU A 648 0.02 -9.87 21.85
CA LEU A 648 0.27 -9.37 23.21
C LEU A 648 1.26 -10.21 24.03
N ASP A 649 1.98 -9.55 24.96
CA ASP A 649 2.84 -10.22 25.96
C ASP A 649 2.10 -10.77 27.19
N ARG A 650 0.81 -10.46 27.34
CA ARG A 650 -0.10 -10.96 28.40
C ARG A 650 -1.52 -11.13 27.84
N PRO A 651 -2.31 -12.10 28.34
CA PRO A 651 -3.74 -12.17 28.04
C PRO A 651 -4.48 -10.98 28.67
N LEU A 652 -5.54 -10.53 28.00
CA LEU A 652 -6.48 -9.55 28.53
C LEU A 652 -7.46 -10.23 29.49
N THR A 653 -7.83 -9.51 30.54
CA THR A 653 -8.86 -9.92 31.51
C THR A 653 -9.83 -8.76 31.77
N PRO A 654 -11.15 -9.00 31.83
CA PRO A 654 -12.12 -7.96 32.18
C PRO A 654 -11.91 -7.48 33.63
N PRO A 655 -11.71 -6.17 33.88
CA PRO A 655 -11.55 -5.66 35.23
C PRO A 655 -12.92 -5.64 35.94
N LYS A 656 -13.15 -6.61 36.84
CA LYS A 656 -14.43 -6.76 37.57
C LYS A 656 -14.58 -5.82 38.78
N ASN A 657 -13.58 -4.99 39.08
CA ASN A 657 -13.52 -4.12 40.27
C ASN A 657 -12.94 -2.73 39.94
N ASN A 658 -13.38 -1.69 40.66
CA ASN A 658 -12.74 -0.38 40.68
C ASN A 658 -11.55 -0.33 41.66
N ILE A 659 -10.71 0.70 41.59
CA ILE A 659 -9.48 0.84 42.38
C ILE A 659 -9.76 0.71 43.89
N LEU A 660 -10.83 1.34 44.40
CA LEU A 660 -11.19 1.19 45.82
C LEU A 660 -11.53 -0.27 46.18
N LYS A 661 -12.24 -1.01 45.32
CA LYS A 661 -12.53 -2.43 45.56
C LYS A 661 -11.30 -3.33 45.45
N VAL A 662 -10.33 -2.98 44.60
CA VAL A 662 -9.03 -3.68 44.55
C VAL A 662 -8.21 -3.43 45.82
N LEU A 663 -8.23 -2.21 46.38
CA LEU A 663 -7.64 -1.93 47.70
C LEU A 663 -8.34 -2.72 48.81
N GLU A 664 -9.68 -2.71 48.85
CA GLU A 664 -10.46 -3.38 49.90
C GLU A 664 -10.34 -4.91 49.85
N ALA A 665 -10.06 -5.50 48.69
CA ALA A 665 -9.89 -6.93 48.52
C ALA A 665 -8.50 -7.47 48.93
N ASN A 666 -7.47 -6.62 49.09
CA ASN A 666 -6.12 -7.06 49.44
C ASN A 666 -5.71 -6.62 50.86
N PRO A 667 -5.57 -7.56 51.83
CA PRO A 667 -5.20 -7.21 53.20
C PRO A 667 -3.81 -6.57 53.31
N SER A 668 -2.89 -6.81 52.36
CA SER A 668 -1.54 -6.20 52.36
C SER A 668 -1.52 -4.70 52.06
N TYR A 669 -2.66 -4.09 51.73
CA TYR A 669 -2.80 -2.65 51.46
C TYR A 669 -3.63 -1.91 52.54
N SER A 670 -3.92 -2.57 53.67
CA SER A 670 -4.82 -2.04 54.71
C SER A 670 -4.34 -0.73 55.34
N HIS A 671 -3.03 -0.56 55.57
CA HIS A 671 -2.47 0.68 56.13
C HIS A 671 -2.70 1.87 55.17
N PHE A 672 -2.38 1.71 53.89
CA PHE A 672 -2.62 2.76 52.89
C PHE A 672 -4.12 3.07 52.70
N LEU A 673 -4.98 2.04 52.72
CA LEU A 673 -6.43 2.20 52.66
C LEU A 673 -7.00 2.99 53.87
N GLU A 674 -6.42 2.84 55.06
CA GLU A 674 -6.79 3.67 56.21
C GLU A 674 -6.40 5.14 56.00
N LEU A 675 -5.22 5.41 55.41
CA LEU A 675 -4.78 6.76 55.06
C LEU A 675 -5.67 7.40 53.99
N VAL A 676 -6.09 6.64 52.96
CA VAL A 676 -7.08 7.07 51.95
C VAL A 676 -8.42 7.44 52.59
N ARG A 677 -8.88 6.64 53.57
CA ARG A 677 -10.13 6.89 54.32
C ARG A 677 -10.00 8.14 55.20
N LYS A 678 -8.90 8.31 55.94
CA LYS A 678 -8.60 9.51 56.74
C LYS A 678 -8.46 10.77 55.89
N ALA A 679 -7.89 10.66 54.68
CA ALA A 679 -7.79 11.75 53.71
C ALA A 679 -9.14 12.09 53.03
N ASN A 680 -10.21 11.30 53.25
CA ASN A 680 -11.51 11.41 52.60
C ASN A 680 -11.44 11.33 51.05
N LEU A 681 -10.56 10.48 50.52
CA LEU A 681 -10.34 10.29 49.08
C LEU A 681 -10.98 9.00 48.52
N THR A 682 -11.75 8.26 49.32
CA THR A 682 -12.44 7.03 48.88
C THR A 682 -13.37 7.27 47.69
N GLN A 683 -14.15 8.35 47.69
CA GLN A 683 -15.07 8.68 46.60
C GLN A 683 -14.35 8.91 45.26
N LEU A 684 -13.12 9.41 45.30
CA LEU A 684 -12.28 9.60 44.10
C LEU A 684 -11.88 8.24 43.50
N LEU A 685 -11.44 7.31 44.35
CA LEU A 685 -11.00 5.97 43.93
C LEU A 685 -12.14 5.00 43.61
N SER A 686 -13.39 5.38 43.91
CA SER A 686 -14.59 4.62 43.54
C SER A 686 -15.38 5.21 42.37
N ASN A 687 -15.00 6.38 41.84
CA ASN A 687 -15.69 7.00 40.70
C ASN A 687 -15.12 6.44 39.38
N ASP A 688 -16.00 5.95 38.51
CA ASP A 688 -15.62 5.42 37.18
C ASP A 688 -15.56 6.48 36.07
N SER A 689 -15.86 7.76 36.37
CA SER A 689 -15.80 8.86 35.38
C SER A 689 -14.38 9.16 34.90
N ASN A 690 -13.38 8.97 35.75
CA ASN A 690 -11.97 9.28 35.50
C ASN A 690 -11.13 7.99 35.66
N SER A 691 -10.00 7.91 34.96
CA SER A 691 -9.06 6.78 35.09
C SER A 691 -7.78 7.22 35.78
N TYR A 692 -7.37 6.54 36.86
CA TYR A 692 -6.18 6.92 37.65
C TYR A 692 -5.09 5.84 37.65
N THR A 693 -3.83 6.24 37.82
CA THR A 693 -2.77 5.33 38.30
C THR A 693 -2.59 5.51 39.80
N LEU A 694 -2.95 4.49 40.59
CA LEU A 694 -2.74 4.47 42.04
C LEU A 694 -1.42 3.78 42.39
N LEU A 695 -0.59 4.45 43.18
CA LEU A 695 0.68 3.96 43.69
C LEU A 695 0.50 3.53 45.16
N VAL A 696 0.68 2.25 45.47
CA VAL A 696 0.29 1.67 46.77
C VAL A 696 1.50 1.08 47.49
N PRO A 697 2.01 1.74 48.54
CA PRO A 697 2.90 1.10 49.49
C PRO A 697 2.17 -0.03 50.21
N LYS A 698 2.83 -1.18 50.35
CA LYS A 698 2.36 -2.29 51.19
C LYS A 698 2.46 -1.95 52.67
N ASN A 699 1.75 -2.74 53.50
CA ASN A 699 1.84 -2.65 54.96
C ASN A 699 3.28 -2.76 55.50
N ASP A 700 4.11 -3.66 54.92
CA ASP A 700 5.52 -3.86 55.29
C ASP A 700 6.37 -2.59 55.13
N VAL A 701 6.12 -1.78 54.10
CA VAL A 701 6.76 -0.46 53.92
C VAL A 701 6.45 0.50 55.07
N PHE A 702 5.21 0.49 55.59
CA PHE A 702 4.85 1.33 56.75
C PHE A 702 5.45 0.81 58.07
N GLU A 703 5.67 -0.49 58.16
CA GLU A 703 6.31 -1.14 59.32
C GLU A 703 7.82 -0.81 59.32
N GLU A 704 8.54 -1.00 58.20
CA GLU A 704 9.95 -0.62 58.03
C GLU A 704 10.17 0.89 58.28
N PHE A 705 9.29 1.74 57.75
CA PHE A 705 9.34 3.19 57.98
C PHE A 705 9.04 3.60 59.44
N SER A 706 8.35 2.76 60.20
CA SER A 706 8.11 2.97 61.64
C SER A 706 9.30 2.51 62.50
N GLU A 707 9.97 1.42 62.09
CA GLU A 707 11.14 0.87 62.79
C GLU A 707 12.43 1.66 62.54
N SER A 708 12.59 2.30 61.38
CA SER A 708 13.79 3.07 61.00
C SER A 708 14.08 4.28 61.91
N GLY A 709 13.10 4.71 62.71
CA GLY A 709 13.16 5.96 63.48
C GLY A 709 12.83 7.21 62.66
N GLU A 710 12.69 7.11 61.33
CA GLU A 710 12.15 8.15 60.47
C GLU A 710 10.64 8.27 60.65
N THR A 711 10.21 8.82 61.78
CA THR A 711 8.84 9.35 61.93
C THR A 711 8.44 10.21 60.72
N LEU A 712 7.17 10.12 60.26
CA LEU A 712 6.53 10.91 59.18
C LEU A 712 6.46 12.44 59.44
N LYS A 713 7.58 13.05 59.85
CA LYS A 713 7.64 14.36 60.51
C LYS A 713 7.31 15.59 59.66
N PRO A 714 7.15 15.53 58.32
CA PRO A 714 6.53 16.61 57.56
C PRO A 714 5.31 16.17 56.72
N ALA A 715 4.83 14.93 56.86
CA ALA A 715 3.92 14.31 55.88
C ALA A 715 2.59 13.76 56.45
N ALA A 716 2.41 13.77 57.78
CA ALA A 716 1.20 13.22 58.42
C ALA A 716 0.88 13.84 59.80
N GLN A 717 1.46 15.00 60.16
CA GLN A 717 1.11 15.67 61.43
C GLN A 717 -0.18 16.48 61.30
N THR A 718 -0.44 17.07 60.13
CA THR A 718 -1.70 17.77 59.84
C THR A 718 -2.54 17.04 58.79
N GLN A 719 -3.86 17.26 58.83
CA GLN A 719 -4.80 16.74 57.82
C GLN A 719 -4.42 17.19 56.40
N ALA A 720 -3.84 18.39 56.25
CA ALA A 720 -3.40 18.91 54.95
C ALA A 720 -2.19 18.15 54.40
N GLU A 721 -1.20 17.83 55.24
CA GLU A 721 -0.05 17.00 54.86
C GLU A 721 -0.49 15.59 54.48
N LEU A 722 -1.37 14.97 55.28
CA LEU A 722 -1.90 13.63 55.00
C LEU A 722 -2.62 13.57 53.64
N VAL A 723 -3.50 14.54 53.36
CA VAL A 723 -4.18 14.66 52.07
C VAL A 723 -3.17 14.90 50.94
N ALA A 724 -2.15 15.74 51.14
CA ALA A 724 -1.10 15.95 50.15
C ALA A 724 -0.30 14.66 49.86
N MET A 725 0.07 13.90 50.89
CA MET A 725 0.80 12.64 50.76
C MET A 725 -0.01 11.59 49.98
N VAL A 726 -1.28 11.37 50.33
CA VAL A 726 -2.14 10.43 49.59
C VAL A 726 -2.39 10.92 48.16
N LYS A 727 -2.52 12.24 47.93
CA LYS A 727 -2.61 12.81 46.57
C LYS A 727 -1.35 12.60 45.74
N THR A 728 -0.16 12.66 46.32
CA THR A 728 1.10 12.35 45.61
C THR A 728 1.13 10.90 45.11
N HIS A 729 0.42 9.98 45.77
CA HIS A 729 0.30 8.58 45.38
C HIS A 729 -0.79 8.31 44.32
N ILE A 730 -1.47 9.34 43.81
CA ILE A 730 -2.51 9.21 42.77
C ILE A 730 -2.10 10.07 41.57
N VAL A 731 -1.95 9.44 40.40
CA VAL A 731 -1.60 10.07 39.12
C VAL A 731 -2.84 10.11 38.21
N GLU A 732 -3.01 11.21 37.49
CA GLU A 732 -4.20 11.48 36.66
C GLU A 732 -4.19 10.70 35.32
N ASP A 733 -3.01 10.33 34.82
CA ASP A 733 -2.83 9.49 33.63
C ASP A 733 -2.79 7.98 33.96
N VAL A 734 -3.07 7.14 32.96
CA VAL A 734 -2.91 5.67 33.06
C VAL A 734 -1.50 5.24 32.57
N VAL A 735 -0.57 5.18 33.51
CA VAL A 735 0.86 4.96 33.27
C VAL A 735 1.24 3.48 33.47
N CYS A 736 0.94 2.62 32.48
CA CYS A 736 1.31 1.21 32.52
C CYS A 736 2.83 1.00 32.67
N CYS A 737 3.25 -0.03 33.41
CA CYS A 737 4.67 -0.38 33.59
C CYS A 737 5.40 -0.69 32.28
N ALA A 738 4.70 -1.04 31.19
CA ALA A 738 5.31 -1.21 29.87
C ALA A 738 5.75 0.11 29.20
N GLY A 739 5.08 1.23 29.54
CA GLY A 739 5.41 2.59 29.09
C GLY A 739 6.49 3.29 29.93
N ILE A 740 6.79 2.77 31.13
CA ILE A 740 7.93 3.19 31.94
C ILE A 740 9.21 2.58 31.37
N ILE A 741 10.07 3.43 30.80
CA ILE A 741 11.29 3.07 30.06
C ILE A 741 12.54 3.64 30.74
N PRO A 742 13.75 3.15 30.41
CA PRO A 742 14.99 3.80 30.83
C PRO A 742 15.04 5.24 30.32
N THR A 743 15.40 6.19 31.19
CA THR A 743 15.60 7.59 30.80
C THR A 743 17.07 7.83 30.44
N ASN A 744 17.36 8.02 29.15
CA ASN A 744 18.69 8.40 28.72
C ASN A 744 18.96 9.88 29.02
N TRP A 745 20.07 10.15 29.73
CA TRP A 745 20.59 11.50 29.94
C TRP A 745 20.82 12.20 28.58
N PRO A 746 20.51 13.50 28.42
CA PRO A 746 20.13 14.47 29.46
C PRO A 746 18.63 14.49 29.82
N PHE A 747 17.79 13.65 29.22
CA PHE A 747 16.34 13.77 29.33
C PHE A 747 15.78 13.10 30.60
N VAL A 748 14.96 13.84 31.33
CA VAL A 748 14.23 13.36 32.51
C VAL A 748 12.74 13.29 32.16
N ARG A 749 12.12 12.12 32.31
CA ARG A 749 10.65 11.97 32.17
C ARG A 749 10.00 12.08 33.55
N SER A 750 8.83 12.72 33.60
CA SER A 750 7.99 12.81 34.80
C SER A 750 6.51 12.72 34.46
N ILE A 751 5.71 12.30 35.43
CA ILE A 751 4.25 12.24 35.40
C ILE A 751 3.69 13.14 36.52
N GLU A 752 2.48 13.68 36.38
CA GLU A 752 1.89 14.55 37.41
C GLU A 752 0.91 13.81 38.31
N SER A 753 1.09 13.98 39.61
CA SER A 753 0.13 13.52 40.63
C SER A 753 -0.98 14.56 40.85
N ILE A 754 -2.16 14.14 41.30
CA ILE A 754 -3.31 15.04 41.61
C ILE A 754 -3.04 16.00 42.80
N GLY A 755 -1.83 15.93 43.38
CA GLY A 755 -1.27 16.89 44.33
C GLY A 755 -0.45 18.00 43.69
N GLY A 756 -0.33 18.04 42.35
CA GLY A 756 0.51 18.99 41.61
C GLY A 756 2.01 18.68 41.72
N GLN A 757 2.39 17.43 42.02
CA GLN A 757 3.79 17.02 42.10
C GLN A 757 4.17 16.27 40.83
N HIS A 758 5.16 16.79 40.09
CA HIS A 758 5.83 16.03 39.05
C HIS A 758 6.71 14.96 39.70
N LEU A 759 6.43 13.70 39.38
CA LEU A 759 7.13 12.51 39.83
C LEU A 759 8.00 11.98 38.70
N ARG A 760 9.32 11.96 38.90
CA ARG A 760 10.28 11.41 37.94
C ARG A 760 10.03 9.93 37.71
N ILE A 761 9.88 9.49 36.46
CA ILE A 761 9.79 8.08 36.09
C ILE A 761 11.09 7.60 35.46
N THR A 762 11.53 6.39 35.79
CA THR A 762 12.65 5.71 35.12
C THR A 762 12.46 4.19 35.16
N ARG A 763 13.20 3.46 34.33
CA ARG A 763 13.36 2.01 34.44
C ARG A 763 14.83 1.66 34.48
N ASP A 764 15.26 1.10 35.60
CA ASP A 764 16.56 0.43 35.70
C ASP A 764 16.30 -1.07 35.42
N ARG A 765 16.60 -1.96 36.39
CA ARG A 765 16.12 -3.36 36.37
C ARG A 765 14.59 -3.47 36.58
N ARG A 766 14.00 -2.56 37.36
CA ARG A 766 12.55 -2.44 37.60
C ARG A 766 12.06 -1.01 37.32
N PRO A 767 10.78 -0.79 37.00
CA PRO A 767 10.18 0.54 36.99
C PRO A 767 10.34 1.24 38.35
N LYS A 768 10.61 2.54 38.32
CA LYS A 768 10.70 3.41 39.50
C LYS A 768 9.95 4.71 39.27
N ILE A 769 9.34 5.22 40.33
CA ILE A 769 8.65 6.50 40.39
C ILE A 769 9.23 7.25 41.60
N GLU A 770 9.97 8.33 41.33
CA GLU A 770 10.92 8.99 42.24
C GLU A 770 11.92 8.03 42.90
N ASN A 771 11.78 7.80 44.21
CA ASN A 771 12.51 6.84 45.03
C ASN A 771 11.92 5.42 44.91
N ALA A 772 10.60 5.33 44.83
CA ALA A 772 9.86 4.09 44.97
C ALA A 772 9.98 3.17 43.74
N GLY A 773 10.30 1.90 43.97
CA GLY A 773 10.32 0.87 42.93
C GLY A 773 9.01 0.10 42.87
N VAL A 774 8.50 -0.13 41.67
CA VAL A 774 7.28 -0.94 41.48
C VAL A 774 7.62 -2.42 41.67
N THR A 775 6.94 -3.08 42.61
CA THR A 775 7.08 -4.52 42.92
C THR A 775 6.04 -5.37 42.21
N LYS A 776 4.81 -4.87 42.06
CA LYS A 776 3.73 -5.50 41.31
C LYS A 776 3.09 -4.48 40.36
N CYS A 777 3.28 -4.72 39.08
CA CYS A 777 2.81 -3.87 38.00
C CYS A 777 1.37 -4.17 37.57
N ASP A 778 0.73 -3.18 36.94
CA ASP A 778 -0.43 -3.33 36.05
C ASP A 778 -1.63 -4.10 36.63
N VAL A 779 -2.01 -3.83 37.89
CA VAL A 779 -3.25 -4.37 38.45
C VAL A 779 -4.41 -3.54 37.91
N VAL A 780 -5.04 -4.00 36.83
CA VAL A 780 -6.08 -3.25 36.10
C VAL A 780 -7.40 -3.19 36.87
N ALA A 781 -8.03 -2.03 36.88
CA ALA A 781 -9.35 -1.76 37.45
C ALA A 781 -10.25 -1.06 36.42
N THR A 782 -11.55 -0.97 36.68
CA THR A 782 -12.49 -0.24 35.80
C THR A 782 -12.03 1.21 35.61
N ASN A 783 -11.84 1.92 36.72
CA ASN A 783 -11.42 3.31 36.79
C ASN A 783 -9.90 3.52 36.88
N GLY A 784 -9.11 2.64 36.26
CA GLY A 784 -7.67 2.88 36.05
C GLY A 784 -6.79 1.67 36.31
N ILE A 785 -5.65 1.88 36.97
CA ILE A 785 -4.68 0.83 37.32
C ILE A 785 -4.07 1.08 38.70
N LEU A 786 -3.60 0.00 39.32
CA LEU A 786 -2.86 0.00 40.58
C LEU A 786 -1.44 -0.54 40.36
N HIS A 787 -0.47 0.08 41.02
CA HIS A 787 0.92 -0.33 41.09
C HIS A 787 1.35 -0.44 42.55
N GLU A 788 1.85 -1.61 42.94
CA GLU A 788 2.42 -1.83 44.26
C GLU A 788 3.86 -1.29 44.27
N ILE A 789 4.23 -0.53 45.30
CA ILE A 789 5.55 0.08 45.45
C ILE A 789 6.20 -0.26 46.79
N ASN A 790 7.54 -0.28 46.83
CA ASN A 790 8.34 -0.67 47.99
C ASN A 790 8.78 0.49 48.91
N ASP A 791 8.23 1.68 48.73
CA ASP A 791 8.69 2.92 49.39
C ASP A 791 7.52 3.93 49.42
N ILE A 792 7.58 4.96 50.26
CA ILE A 792 6.56 6.01 50.36
C ILE A 792 7.02 7.25 49.57
N ILE A 793 6.19 7.73 48.65
CA ILE A 793 6.49 8.95 47.88
C ILE A 793 6.09 10.18 48.70
N VAL A 794 7.05 10.69 49.48
CA VAL A 794 6.85 11.86 50.35
C VAL A 794 6.65 13.13 49.51
N PRO A 795 5.59 13.93 49.75
CA PRO A 795 5.36 15.18 49.03
C PRO A 795 6.51 16.17 49.29
N ARG A 796 7.14 16.66 48.21
CA ARG A 796 8.08 17.80 48.31
C ARG A 796 7.29 19.07 48.65
N PRO A 797 7.78 19.94 49.56
CA PRO A 797 7.10 21.21 49.83
C PRO A 797 7.07 22.07 48.57
N PRO A 798 5.97 22.79 48.29
CA PRO A 798 5.89 23.64 47.10
C PRO A 798 6.99 24.70 47.15
N ARG A 799 7.88 24.70 46.15
CA ARG A 799 8.88 25.75 45.99
C ARG A 799 8.15 27.08 45.81
N ALA A 800 8.21 27.93 46.82
CA ALA A 800 7.80 29.33 46.68
C ALA A 800 8.52 29.92 45.48
N GLN A 801 7.76 30.50 44.53
CA GLN A 801 8.32 31.07 43.31
C GLN A 801 9.13 32.33 43.63
N GLN A 802 10.40 32.14 44.01
CA GLN A 802 11.40 33.18 43.91
C GLN A 802 11.62 33.47 42.42
N ARG A 803 10.78 34.35 41.87
CA ARG A 803 11.10 35.07 40.63
C ARG A 803 12.52 35.61 40.78
N PRO A 804 13.43 35.38 39.82
CA PRO A 804 14.74 36.03 39.84
C PRO A 804 14.54 37.55 39.98
N GLN A 805 15.07 38.12 41.05
CA GLN A 805 15.10 39.58 41.22
C GLN A 805 15.98 40.12 40.09
N LEU A 806 15.40 40.94 39.21
CA LEU A 806 16.14 41.59 38.13
C LEU A 806 17.17 42.53 38.75
N ILE A 807 18.44 42.13 38.71
CA ILE A 807 19.57 42.97 39.14
C ILE A 807 19.60 44.18 38.20
N PRO A 808 19.48 45.42 38.70
CA PRO A 808 19.52 46.60 37.84
C PRO A 808 20.91 46.76 37.22
N PRO A 809 21.02 47.14 35.93
CA PRO A 809 22.31 47.22 35.25
C PRO A 809 23.15 48.41 35.77
N GLY A 810 24.28 48.12 36.40
CA GLY A 810 25.16 49.15 36.97
C GLY A 810 26.62 48.72 37.08
N ALA A 811 27.51 49.52 36.48
CA ALA A 811 28.98 49.48 36.58
C ALA A 811 29.67 48.13 36.26
N GLY A 812 30.27 48.05 35.07
CA GLY A 812 30.91 46.82 34.59
C GLY A 812 32.23 46.45 35.29
N TYR A 813 32.63 45.19 35.09
CA TYR A 813 33.96 44.67 35.37
C TYR A 813 34.45 43.88 34.15
N GLN A 814 35.76 43.92 33.86
CA GLN A 814 36.31 43.24 32.68
C GLN A 814 36.59 41.76 32.98
N PRO A 815 36.38 40.83 32.02
CA PRO A 815 36.86 39.46 32.16
C PRO A 815 38.38 39.39 31.92
N GLN A 816 39.10 38.88 32.91
CA GLN A 816 40.42 38.26 32.76
C GLN A 816 40.33 36.86 33.40
N GLY A 817 40.86 35.83 32.74
CA GLY A 817 40.85 34.45 33.24
C GLY A 817 40.44 33.44 32.19
N ASP A 818 41.46 32.89 31.53
CA ASP A 818 41.58 31.64 30.78
C ASP A 818 40.31 30.80 30.51
N PHE A 819 39.98 30.70 29.22
CA PHE A 819 39.26 29.57 28.64
C PHE A 819 40.28 28.44 28.38
N ASP A 820 40.33 27.42 29.25
CA ASP A 820 40.94 26.12 28.90
C ASP A 820 40.52 25.01 29.89
N ALA A 821 39.38 24.35 29.62
CA ALA A 821 38.93 23.15 30.34
C ALA A 821 37.81 22.40 29.58
N PHE A 822 38.20 21.38 28.80
CA PHE A 822 37.37 20.26 28.33
C PHE A 822 36.11 20.54 27.47
N PHE A 823 36.25 20.20 26.18
CA PHE A 823 35.31 19.31 25.49
C PHE A 823 36.02 17.97 25.23
#